data_AF-A0A6C0CPE0-F1
#
_entry.id   AF-A0A6C0CPE0-F1
#
_cell.length_a   1.000
_cell.length_b   1.000
_cell.length_c   1.000
_cell.angle_alpha   90.00
_cell.angle_beta   90.00
_cell.angle_gamma   90.00
#
_symmetry.space_group_name_H-M   'P 1'
#
loop_
_entity.id
_entity.type
_entity.pdbx_description
1 polymer ?
#
loop_
_entity_poly.entity_id
_entity_poly.type
_entity_poly.pdbx_seq_one_letter_code
_entity_poly.pdbx_strand_id
1 'polypeptide(L)'
;MKLLPLALILIIIFALYYVKFISSAKQYAETFNNKKLKEDRTNFAEKDFKDYDSILNPKIKGTGDITSFYKLSVKTKEGYSNFKLNKTDSGSIKDKGDLKKEMEKCSLLKDCEQSDDHPNCGYCFPLNKFMYGNKTGPIVDGQINKHNVCPSLPNGKSGWVPPPKFGGKTKEECLRMNAQSLCKNAGSTCAAPEGNGASRTCGWCPKTQRFMVKELVGNKFLPKYRDKSKWGDVADVCEWKGLEDDGTITNNNYLISGGKQCADFQKKYPCVTPKATTGPHTDACYRKLWKKSKCTGDPLDRSPKMKPIHQRKFGKPLWDKVAWPDALDLMKTIHKKVKNSDVYDDAVDFNKACFDGTPPIDSCDEKYKPRPQDCSRRLYKEQGCKPKGYLNPDSIKNNHLKEILNKDWNDGLSGWRNWRNKKFANRIRKHKLQARGVGDGKHYSYRRMSSQYCGLETPKPPNPKPCWSDMKRILSVMPKTEVRNTEVVFSSGSPVLQLLKGTFGSSKYPKFIEATSDKVRTEKRNAFHLKNKKYYFYEHTLKLNDFPYWDILKVCKDYWNDNWDSFGKTLAYKTPFVDWKTDHITVTKGSGFTKLLGYSKNKNTALTNGLFYYDGKSSVYKLYKKSFQHKDFPYWDFLILIKTMSDNTLEYKVI
;
A
#
# COMPACT_ATOMS: atom_id res chain seq x y z
N MET A 1 -40.69 8.62 -5.09
CA MET A 1 -40.82 10.10 -5.07
C MET A 1 -40.48 10.69 -3.69
N LYS A 2 -39.28 10.47 -3.12
CA LYS A 2 -38.88 11.09 -1.82
C LYS A 2 -37.46 11.66 -1.78
N LEU A 3 -36.72 11.66 -2.91
CA LEU A 3 -35.34 12.14 -2.97
C LEU A 3 -35.21 13.63 -3.34
N LEU A 4 -36.24 14.21 -3.98
CA LEU A 4 -36.25 15.63 -4.36
C LEU A 4 -36.18 16.61 -3.17
N PRO A 5 -36.95 16.43 -2.08
CA PRO A 5 -36.89 17.38 -0.96
C PRO A 5 -35.54 17.32 -0.21
N LEU A 6 -34.91 16.14 -0.17
CA LEU A 6 -33.60 15.96 0.50
C LEU A 6 -32.46 16.62 -0.27
N ALA A 7 -32.51 16.59 -1.61
CA ALA A 7 -31.56 17.30 -2.47
C ALA A 7 -31.71 18.83 -2.33
N LEU A 8 -32.94 19.34 -2.25
CA LEU A 8 -33.21 20.77 -2.03
C LEU A 8 -32.69 21.24 -0.66
N ILE A 9 -32.87 20.45 0.40
CA ILE A 9 -32.34 20.79 1.74
C ILE A 9 -30.82 20.86 1.72
N LEU A 10 -30.14 19.92 1.05
CA LEU A 10 -28.67 19.93 0.93
C LEU A 10 -28.15 21.15 0.15
N ILE A 11 -28.85 21.56 -0.91
CA ILE A 11 -28.48 22.76 -1.68
C ILE A 11 -28.64 24.02 -0.82
N ILE A 12 -29.71 24.11 -0.03
CA ILE A 12 -29.94 25.24 0.89
C ILE A 12 -28.85 25.29 1.98
N ILE A 13 -28.48 24.15 2.56
CA ILE A 13 -27.39 24.08 3.55
C ILE A 13 -26.07 24.53 2.92
N PHE A 14 -25.78 24.09 1.69
CA PHE A 14 -24.55 24.47 0.99
C PHE A 14 -24.53 25.97 0.66
N ALA A 15 -25.66 26.54 0.23
CA ALA A 15 -25.80 27.97 -0.02
C ALA A 15 -25.59 28.80 1.26
N LEU A 16 -26.17 28.39 2.39
CA LEU A 16 -25.98 29.06 3.68
C LEU A 16 -24.52 28.99 4.15
N TYR A 17 -23.85 27.84 3.95
CA TYR A 17 -22.44 27.68 4.27
C TYR A 17 -21.56 28.56 3.37
N TYR A 18 -21.90 28.66 2.09
CA TYR A 18 -21.18 29.48 1.12
C TYR A 18 -21.31 30.98 1.41
N VAL A 19 -22.50 31.45 1.80
CA VAL A 19 -22.72 32.84 2.22
C VAL A 19 -21.92 33.16 3.48
N LYS A 20 -21.89 32.26 4.46
CA LYS A 20 -21.11 32.44 5.70
C LYS A 20 -19.59 32.43 5.44
N PHE A 21 -19.15 31.65 4.46
CA PHE A 21 -17.76 31.63 4.00
C PHE A 21 -17.37 32.94 3.30
N ILE A 22 -18.23 33.48 2.43
CA ILE A 22 -17.99 34.77 1.78
C ILE A 22 -18.02 35.93 2.78
N SER A 23 -18.94 35.93 3.76
CA SER A 23 -18.97 36.98 4.79
C SER A 23 -17.72 36.94 5.66
N SER A 24 -17.25 35.75 6.03
CA SER A 24 -15.99 35.58 6.77
C SER A 24 -14.79 36.01 5.92
N ALA A 25 -14.76 35.64 4.62
CA ALA A 25 -13.71 36.05 3.70
C ALA A 25 -13.68 37.57 3.47
N LYS A 26 -14.84 38.25 3.45
CA LYS A 26 -14.91 39.73 3.43
C LYS A 26 -14.36 40.34 4.71
N GLN A 27 -14.67 39.77 5.88
CA GLN A 27 -14.13 40.23 7.17
C GLN A 27 -12.60 40.04 7.26
N TYR A 28 -12.06 38.98 6.63
CA TYR A 28 -10.61 38.76 6.48
C TYR A 28 -9.95 39.60 5.36
N ALA A 29 -10.70 40.03 4.35
CA ALA A 29 -10.20 40.92 3.29
C ALA A 29 -10.15 42.39 3.75
N GLU A 30 -11.09 42.83 4.60
CA GLU A 30 -11.08 44.17 5.20
C GLU A 30 -9.92 44.36 6.20
N THR A 31 -9.38 43.27 6.77
CA THR A 31 -8.18 43.30 7.62
C THR A 31 -6.86 43.28 6.83
N PHE A 32 -6.89 43.11 5.51
CA PHE A 32 -5.70 43.04 4.65
C PHE A 32 -5.68 44.07 3.51
N ASN A 33 -6.41 45.18 3.63
CA ASN A 33 -6.24 46.30 2.72
C ASN A 33 -5.03 47.16 3.14
N ASN A 34 -3.83 46.65 2.81
CA ASN A 34 -2.52 47.26 3.09
C ASN A 34 -2.39 48.71 2.62
N LYS A 35 -3.28 49.21 1.75
CA LYS A 35 -3.24 50.60 1.27
C LYS A 35 -3.77 51.58 2.32
N LYS A 36 -4.91 51.29 2.94
CA LYS A 36 -5.52 52.15 3.98
C LYS A 36 -4.72 52.12 5.29
N LEU A 37 -4.18 50.95 5.65
CA LEU A 37 -3.31 50.82 6.84
C LEU A 37 -1.96 51.54 6.68
N LYS A 38 -1.48 51.69 5.44
CA LYS A 38 -0.25 52.44 5.13
C LYS A 38 -0.54 53.94 5.08
N GLU A 39 -1.69 54.34 4.55
CA GLU A 39 -2.17 55.73 4.55
C GLU A 39 -2.44 56.25 5.97
N ASP A 40 -3.13 55.46 6.81
CA ASP A 40 -3.38 55.79 8.22
C ASP A 40 -2.08 55.83 9.05
N ARG A 41 -1.11 54.95 8.77
CA ARG A 41 0.22 55.00 9.41
C ARG A 41 1.06 56.19 8.96
N THR A 42 0.92 56.62 7.70
CA THR A 42 1.65 57.79 7.18
C THR A 42 1.03 59.07 7.74
N ASN A 43 -0.31 59.15 7.82
CA ASN A 43 -1.03 60.26 8.43
C ASN A 43 -0.80 60.36 9.95
N PHE A 44 -0.71 59.22 10.66
CA PHE A 44 -0.39 59.19 12.09
C PHE A 44 1.07 59.62 12.34
N ALA A 45 2.01 59.16 11.50
CA ALA A 45 3.40 59.60 11.57
C ALA A 45 3.56 61.10 11.23
N GLU A 46 2.89 61.62 10.21
CA GLU A 46 2.92 63.05 9.88
C GLU A 46 2.31 63.93 10.98
N LYS A 47 1.28 63.43 11.68
CA LYS A 47 0.68 64.14 12.82
C LYS A 47 1.60 64.13 14.05
N ASP A 48 2.20 62.99 14.37
CA ASP A 48 3.18 62.88 15.46
C ASP A 48 4.44 63.72 15.17
N PHE A 49 4.91 63.78 13.91
CA PHE A 49 6.03 64.65 13.54
C PHE A 49 5.66 66.15 13.58
N LYS A 50 4.42 66.54 13.25
CA LYS A 50 3.94 67.92 13.40
C LYS A 50 3.82 68.33 14.88
N ASP A 51 3.33 67.43 15.73
CA ASP A 51 3.21 67.69 17.16
C ASP A 51 4.61 67.73 17.81
N TYR A 52 5.54 66.86 17.39
CA TYR A 52 6.92 66.87 17.88
C TYR A 52 7.73 68.11 17.45
N ASP A 53 7.56 68.58 16.20
CA ASP A 53 8.21 69.80 15.69
C ASP A 53 7.60 71.08 16.32
N SER A 54 6.31 71.06 16.68
CA SER A 54 5.64 72.14 17.42
C SER A 54 6.08 72.25 18.89
N ILE A 55 6.54 71.14 19.48
CA ILE A 55 7.08 71.06 20.85
C ILE A 55 8.57 71.45 20.88
N LEU A 56 9.33 71.13 19.84
CA LEU A 56 10.77 71.46 19.75
C LEU A 56 11.06 72.86 19.20
N ASN A 57 10.16 73.44 18.40
CA ASN A 57 10.29 74.80 17.86
C ASN A 57 8.92 75.51 17.82
N PRO A 58 8.45 76.13 18.91
CA PRO A 58 7.28 76.99 18.84
C PRO A 58 7.63 78.24 18.02
N LYS A 59 7.23 78.27 16.73
CA LYS A 59 7.20 79.51 15.96
C LYS A 59 6.12 80.42 16.55
N ILE A 60 6.49 81.29 17.47
CA ILE A 60 5.66 82.45 17.81
C ILE A 60 5.74 83.43 16.65
N LYS A 61 4.60 83.75 16.05
CA LYS A 61 4.52 84.84 15.08
C LYS A 61 4.75 86.17 15.82
N GLY A 62 5.90 86.78 15.53
CA GLY A 62 6.16 88.20 15.76
C GLY A 62 6.87 88.58 17.05
N THR A 63 8.15 88.24 17.22
CA THR A 63 9.17 89.04 17.94
C THR A 63 10.58 88.52 17.60
N GLY A 64 11.57 89.41 17.52
CA GLY A 64 12.90 89.15 16.97
C GLY A 64 14.04 88.95 17.96
N ASP A 65 13.80 88.71 19.25
CA ASP A 65 14.89 88.45 20.21
C ASP A 65 14.44 87.66 21.46
N ILE A 66 15.37 86.90 22.07
CA ILE A 66 15.15 85.83 23.06
C ILE A 66 15.37 86.26 24.52
N THR A 67 15.67 87.53 24.80
CA THR A 67 16.20 87.97 26.10
C THR A 67 15.23 88.73 27.03
N SER A 68 13.92 88.47 26.98
CA SER A 68 12.99 89.08 27.95
C SER A 68 12.05 88.04 28.59
N PHE A 69 12.43 87.56 29.78
CA PHE A 69 11.51 86.85 30.68
C PHE A 69 10.38 87.81 31.10
N TYR A 70 9.11 87.44 30.88
CA TYR A 70 7.99 88.07 31.59
C TYR A 70 6.93 87.09 32.11
N LYS A 71 6.76 87.23 33.42
CA LYS A 71 5.61 86.95 34.32
C LYS A 71 4.33 86.40 33.69
N LEU A 72 3.93 85.21 34.17
CA LEU A 72 2.54 84.75 34.11
C LEU A 72 1.73 85.35 35.27
N SER A 73 0.74 86.18 34.93
CA SER A 73 -0.35 86.56 35.83
C SER A 73 -1.47 85.52 35.72
N VAL A 74 -1.84 84.87 36.81
CA VAL A 74 -2.91 83.86 36.85
C VAL A 74 -4.18 84.46 37.46
N LYS A 75 -5.33 84.21 36.83
CA LYS A 75 -6.65 84.67 37.30
C LYS A 75 -7.12 83.73 38.41
N THR A 76 -7.41 84.24 39.59
CA THR A 76 -8.23 83.52 40.57
C THR A 76 -9.65 84.09 40.56
N LYS A 77 -10.58 83.44 41.28
CA LYS A 77 -12.02 83.74 41.26
C LYS A 77 -12.40 85.15 41.73
N GLU A 78 -11.45 85.98 42.18
CA GLU A 78 -11.67 87.39 42.57
C GLU A 78 -10.70 88.40 41.92
N GLY A 79 -9.86 88.02 40.95
CA GLY A 79 -8.92 88.92 40.24
C GLY A 79 -7.49 88.36 40.09
N TYR A 80 -6.62 89.06 39.35
CA TYR A 80 -5.22 88.65 39.09
C TYR A 80 -4.25 89.21 40.15
N SER A 81 -3.43 88.37 40.79
CA SER A 81 -2.27 88.82 41.60
C SER A 81 -0.97 88.12 41.18
N ASN A 82 0.14 88.86 41.22
CA ASN A 82 1.44 88.43 40.69
C ASN A 82 2.33 87.84 41.80
N PHE A 83 2.74 86.57 41.69
CA PHE A 83 3.77 85.96 42.55
C PHE A 83 5.19 86.19 41.97
N LYS A 84 6.14 86.61 42.83
CA LYS A 84 7.60 86.61 42.54
C LYS A 84 8.22 85.39 43.23
N LEU A 85 8.96 84.56 42.48
CA LEU A 85 9.78 83.48 43.05
C LEU A 85 11.12 84.05 43.54
N ASN A 86 11.43 83.80 44.81
CA ASN A 86 12.70 84.15 45.43
C ASN A 86 13.80 83.16 45.04
N LYS A 87 15.00 83.71 44.81
CA LYS A 87 16.29 83.01 44.78
C LYS A 87 16.57 82.46 46.18
N THR A 88 16.78 81.14 46.29
CA THR A 88 17.92 80.45 46.93
C THR A 88 17.55 78.99 47.13
N ASP A 89 18.38 78.07 46.65
CA ASP A 89 19.03 77.09 47.53
C ASP A 89 20.23 76.44 46.85
N SER A 90 21.36 76.57 47.53
CA SER A 90 22.69 76.12 47.14
C SER A 90 22.88 74.66 47.51
N GLY A 91 23.07 73.80 46.51
CA GLY A 91 23.78 72.54 46.62
C GLY A 91 25.00 72.59 45.71
N SER A 92 26.20 72.53 46.30
CA SER A 92 27.49 72.71 45.62
C SER A 92 27.77 71.68 44.52
N ILE A 93 27.96 72.14 43.28
CA ILE A 93 28.85 71.50 42.29
C ILE A 93 29.70 72.62 41.66
N LYS A 94 30.97 72.68 42.03
CA LYS A 94 31.99 73.36 41.21
C LYS A 94 32.14 72.55 39.90
N ASP A 95 32.26 73.23 38.75
CA ASP A 95 32.60 72.69 37.41
C ASP A 95 31.47 72.42 36.38
N LYS A 96 30.65 73.43 36.07
CA LYS A 96 29.90 73.44 34.78
C LYS A 96 30.81 73.52 33.54
N GLY A 97 32.04 74.03 33.69
CA GLY A 97 32.99 74.19 32.60
C GLY A 97 33.63 72.88 32.13
N ASP A 98 33.98 71.99 33.05
CA ASP A 98 34.71 70.76 32.71
C ASP A 98 33.78 69.62 32.27
N LEU A 99 32.56 69.55 32.81
CA LEU A 99 31.54 68.62 32.30
C LEU A 99 31.20 68.91 30.83
N LYS A 100 31.02 70.18 30.46
CA LYS A 100 30.70 70.58 29.08
C LYS A 100 31.84 70.20 28.11
N LYS A 101 33.10 70.42 28.52
CA LYS A 101 34.27 70.00 27.74
C LYS A 101 34.32 68.49 27.52
N GLU A 102 34.01 67.69 28.54
CA GLU A 102 33.99 66.21 28.42
C GLU A 102 32.84 65.72 27.53
N MET A 103 31.67 66.36 27.60
CA MET A 103 30.55 66.08 26.69
C MET A 103 30.90 66.40 25.23
N GLU A 104 31.55 67.54 24.98
CA GLU A 104 32.04 67.93 23.66
C GLU A 104 33.10 66.93 23.15
N LYS A 105 34.08 66.53 23.97
CA LYS A 105 35.08 65.51 23.61
C LYS A 105 34.43 64.20 23.17
N CYS A 106 33.43 63.70 23.89
CA CYS A 106 32.73 62.48 23.50
C CYS A 106 31.97 62.65 22.18
N SER A 107 31.34 63.81 21.95
CA SER A 107 30.56 64.06 20.73
C SER A 107 31.40 64.14 19.44
N LEU A 108 32.70 64.43 19.57
CA LEU A 108 33.65 64.51 18.45
C LEU A 108 34.19 63.15 18.01
N LEU A 109 34.03 62.11 18.84
CA LEU A 109 34.44 60.75 18.49
C LEU A 109 33.56 60.24 17.35
N LYS A 110 34.22 59.75 16.29
CA LYS A 110 33.55 59.16 15.12
C LYS A 110 33.96 57.72 14.87
N ASP A 111 35.06 57.29 15.48
CA ASP A 111 35.62 55.96 15.32
C ASP A 111 35.60 55.20 16.64
N CYS A 112 35.19 53.92 16.61
CA CYS A 112 35.21 53.02 17.76
C CYS A 112 36.62 52.83 18.32
N GLU A 113 37.66 52.89 17.49
CA GLU A 113 39.05 52.74 17.92
C GLU A 113 39.48 53.82 18.92
N GLN A 114 38.89 55.01 18.84
CA GLN A 114 39.22 56.16 19.69
C GLN A 114 38.63 56.05 21.11
N SER A 115 37.75 55.08 21.37
CA SER A 115 37.03 55.02 22.66
C SER A 115 37.87 54.56 23.85
N ASP A 116 39.00 53.88 23.63
CA ASP A 116 39.91 53.49 24.71
C ASP A 116 40.63 54.70 25.34
N ASP A 117 40.94 55.72 24.52
CA ASP A 117 41.62 56.95 24.94
C ASP A 117 40.67 57.93 25.67
N HIS A 118 39.39 57.61 25.71
CA HIS A 118 38.32 58.45 26.24
C HIS A 118 37.48 57.71 27.28
N PRO A 119 38.01 57.49 28.51
CA PRO A 119 37.43 56.59 29.51
C PRO A 119 36.05 57.04 30.03
N ASN A 120 35.66 58.29 29.82
CA ASN A 120 34.36 58.86 30.21
C ASN A 120 33.28 58.77 29.12
N CYS A 121 33.63 58.35 27.91
CA CYS A 121 32.72 58.29 26.77
C CYS A 121 32.14 56.88 26.59
N GLY A 122 30.81 56.78 26.64
CA GLY A 122 30.06 55.57 26.30
C GLY A 122 29.51 55.66 24.88
N TYR A 123 28.88 54.59 24.40
CA TYR A 123 28.37 54.50 23.03
C TYR A 123 26.87 54.23 23.01
N CYS A 124 26.13 55.04 22.28
CA CYS A 124 24.70 54.84 22.03
C CYS A 124 24.49 54.23 20.65
N PHE A 125 24.12 52.95 20.61
CA PHE A 125 24.01 52.22 19.35
C PHE A 125 22.87 52.69 18.44
N PRO A 126 21.62 52.92 18.90
CA PRO A 126 20.54 53.37 18.01
C PRO A 126 20.80 54.72 17.35
N LEU A 127 21.63 55.55 17.98
CA LEU A 127 22.03 56.85 17.46
C LEU A 127 23.37 56.81 16.71
N ASN A 128 24.12 55.71 16.79
CA ASN A 128 25.48 55.57 16.26
C ASN A 128 26.40 56.74 16.70
N LYS A 129 26.38 57.07 18.00
CA LYS A 129 27.10 58.22 18.57
C LYS A 129 27.74 57.90 19.92
N PHE A 130 28.91 58.51 20.16
CA PHE A 130 29.54 58.53 21.47
C PHE A 130 28.97 59.66 22.31
N MET A 131 28.76 59.38 23.59
CA MET A 131 28.16 60.33 24.53
C MET A 131 28.87 60.22 25.87
N TYR A 132 28.93 61.33 26.61
CA TYR A 132 29.37 61.30 27.99
C TYR A 132 28.30 60.63 28.86
N GLY A 133 28.70 59.76 29.78
CA GLY A 133 27.73 59.06 30.63
C GLY A 133 28.35 58.22 31.74
N ASN A 134 27.54 57.38 32.34
CA ASN A 134 27.94 56.47 33.40
C ASN A 134 27.48 55.02 33.13
N LYS A 135 27.54 54.16 34.16
CA LYS A 135 27.10 52.76 34.09
C LYS A 135 25.65 52.58 33.61
N THR A 136 24.78 53.55 33.87
CA THR A 136 23.33 53.46 33.65
C THR A 136 22.85 54.12 32.36
N GLY A 137 23.58 55.11 31.84
CA GLY A 137 23.14 55.84 30.65
C GLY A 137 23.98 57.09 30.37
N PRO A 138 23.68 57.80 29.26
CA PRO A 138 24.24 59.12 28.98
C PRO A 138 23.80 60.14 30.04
N ILE A 139 24.69 61.08 30.36
CA ILE A 139 24.43 62.19 31.30
C ILE A 139 24.34 63.49 30.51
N VAL A 140 23.29 64.28 30.77
CA VAL A 140 23.10 65.62 30.21
C VAL A 140 22.87 66.58 31.37
N ASP A 141 23.57 67.71 31.38
CA ASP A 141 23.45 68.76 32.41
C ASP A 141 23.62 68.27 33.87
N GLY A 142 24.46 67.27 34.08
CA GLY A 142 24.80 66.74 35.41
C GLY A 142 23.74 65.84 36.04
N GLN A 143 22.65 65.52 35.32
CA GLN A 143 21.63 64.58 35.77
C GLN A 143 21.57 63.34 34.87
N ILE A 144 21.29 62.18 35.48
CA ILE A 144 20.86 60.99 34.75
C ILE A 144 19.48 61.32 34.19
N ASN A 145 19.40 61.60 32.90
CA ASN A 145 18.15 62.06 32.32
C ASN A 145 17.20 60.86 32.14
N LYS A 146 16.03 60.90 32.80
CA LYS A 146 14.98 59.88 32.66
C LYS A 146 14.30 59.91 31.28
N HIS A 147 14.55 60.95 30.47
CA HIS A 147 14.13 61.01 29.08
C HIS A 147 15.21 60.36 28.20
N ASN A 148 14.92 59.16 27.69
CA ASN A 148 15.80 58.28 26.90
C ASN A 148 16.59 58.99 25.77
N VAL A 149 17.73 59.60 26.11
CA VAL A 149 18.64 60.17 25.10
C VAL A 149 19.29 59.06 24.27
N CYS A 150 19.45 57.86 24.84
CA CYS A 150 19.77 56.67 24.06
C CYS A 150 18.56 55.74 24.02
N PRO A 151 17.92 55.53 22.85
CA PRO A 151 16.80 54.61 22.72
C PRO A 151 17.16 53.18 23.15
N SER A 152 16.17 52.42 23.62
CA SER A 152 16.32 50.97 23.76
C SER A 152 16.39 50.30 22.38
N LEU A 153 17.04 49.14 22.34
CA LEU A 153 17.05 48.26 21.17
C LEU A 153 15.63 47.71 20.91
N PRO A 154 15.33 47.22 19.68
CA PRO A 154 14.03 46.63 19.35
C PRO A 154 13.58 45.45 20.23
N ASN A 155 14.50 44.84 20.98
CA ASN A 155 14.23 43.76 21.93
C ASN A 155 14.04 44.26 23.38
N GLY A 156 13.90 45.57 23.59
CA GLY A 156 13.68 46.20 24.90
C GLY A 156 14.94 46.35 25.76
N LYS A 157 16.10 45.79 25.35
CA LYS A 157 17.38 45.97 26.06
C LYS A 157 17.93 47.38 25.84
N SER A 158 18.71 47.88 26.80
CA SER A 158 19.37 49.17 26.67
C SER A 158 20.26 49.22 25.42
N GLY A 159 20.14 50.29 24.62
CA GLY A 159 21.04 50.57 23.49
C GLY A 159 22.36 51.23 23.91
N TRP A 160 22.54 51.45 25.21
CA TRP A 160 23.69 52.11 25.81
C TRP A 160 24.81 51.12 26.17
N VAL A 161 26.02 51.42 25.71
CA VAL A 161 27.25 50.79 26.15
C VAL A 161 27.95 51.76 27.12
N PRO A 162 28.16 51.38 28.40
CA PRO A 162 28.81 52.24 29.37
C PRO A 162 30.25 52.59 29.01
N PRO A 163 30.79 53.72 29.48
CA PRO A 163 32.19 54.09 29.27
C PRO A 163 33.19 53.11 29.92
N PRO A 164 34.46 53.07 29.44
CA PRO A 164 35.51 52.23 30.01
C PRO A 164 35.73 52.43 31.52
N LYS A 165 35.67 53.67 32.01
CA LYS A 165 35.81 54.02 33.44
C LYS A 165 34.80 53.30 34.33
N PHE A 166 33.63 52.94 33.80
CA PHE A 166 32.57 52.24 34.53
C PHE A 166 32.55 50.74 34.22
N GLY A 167 33.65 50.20 33.69
CA GLY A 167 33.80 48.79 33.32
C GLY A 167 33.12 48.42 32.01
N GLY A 168 32.70 49.40 31.20
CA GLY A 168 32.05 49.14 29.93
C GLY A 168 33.04 48.95 28.78
N LYS A 169 32.77 47.96 27.92
CA LYS A 169 33.65 47.61 26.79
C LYS A 169 33.28 48.40 25.53
N THR A 170 33.33 49.74 25.62
CA THR A 170 32.82 50.65 24.59
C THR A 170 33.36 50.36 23.20
N LYS A 171 34.68 50.21 23.06
CA LYS A 171 35.33 49.87 21.78
C LYS A 171 34.83 48.56 21.20
N GLU A 172 34.91 47.49 21.98
CA GLU A 172 34.58 46.13 21.55
C GLU A 172 33.11 46.02 21.11
N GLU A 173 32.20 46.60 21.89
CA GLU A 173 30.76 46.60 21.59
C GLU A 173 30.41 47.53 20.41
N CYS A 174 31.02 48.71 20.32
CA CYS A 174 30.84 49.63 19.18
C CYS A 174 31.22 48.94 17.86
N LEU A 175 32.42 48.34 17.80
CA LEU A 175 32.90 47.60 16.64
C LEU A 175 31.99 46.43 16.29
N ARG A 176 31.58 45.64 17.29
CA ARG A 176 30.68 44.50 17.11
C ARG A 176 29.34 44.92 16.54
N MET A 177 28.68 45.86 17.19
CA MET A 177 27.31 46.25 16.84
C MET A 177 27.27 46.90 15.45
N ASN A 178 28.29 47.71 15.09
CA ASN A 178 28.40 48.29 13.76
C ASN A 178 28.66 47.22 12.68
N ALA A 179 29.55 46.26 12.93
CA ALA A 179 29.81 45.16 12.00
C ALA A 179 28.58 44.24 11.81
N GLN A 180 27.87 43.90 12.89
CA GLN A 180 26.65 43.11 12.82
C GLN A 180 25.52 43.86 12.11
N SER A 181 25.40 45.17 12.32
CA SER A 181 24.44 46.02 11.61
C SER A 181 24.71 46.04 10.10
N LEU A 182 25.97 46.19 9.69
CA LEU A 182 26.40 46.10 8.29
C LEU A 182 25.95 44.78 7.66
N CYS A 183 26.23 43.66 8.33
CA CYS A 183 25.86 42.34 7.82
C CYS A 183 24.34 42.12 7.83
N LYS A 184 23.62 42.55 8.87
CA LYS A 184 22.15 42.47 8.90
C LYS A 184 21.51 43.23 7.73
N ASN A 185 22.09 44.36 7.33
CA ASN A 185 21.62 45.18 6.22
C ASN A 185 22.05 44.66 4.85
N ALA A 186 22.92 43.64 4.79
CA ALA A 186 23.37 43.02 3.55
C ALA A 186 22.31 42.08 2.90
N GLY A 187 21.08 42.04 3.43
CA GLY A 187 19.97 41.28 2.86
C GLY A 187 19.89 39.82 3.34
N SER A 188 18.98 39.06 2.72
CA SER A 188 18.66 37.68 3.13
C SER A 188 19.06 36.62 2.09
N THR A 189 19.30 37.04 0.85
CA THR A 189 19.76 36.16 -0.22
C THR A 189 21.24 35.89 -0.09
N CYS A 190 21.65 34.68 -0.43
CA CYS A 190 23.05 34.27 -0.42
C CYS A 190 23.95 35.06 -1.40
N ALA A 191 23.34 35.75 -2.37
CA ALA A 191 24.01 36.79 -3.15
C ALA A 191 24.20 38.04 -2.26
N ALA A 192 25.45 38.35 -1.90
CA ALA A 192 25.77 39.57 -1.16
C ALA A 192 25.57 40.79 -2.06
N PRO A 193 25.07 41.92 -1.54
CA PRO A 193 25.04 43.17 -2.27
C PRO A 193 26.48 43.62 -2.55
N GLU A 194 26.74 43.94 -3.83
CA GLU A 194 28.00 44.55 -4.24
C GLU A 194 27.97 46.04 -3.89
N GLY A 195 29.05 46.56 -3.29
CA GLY A 195 29.27 48.02 -3.18
C GLY A 195 29.28 48.67 -1.78
N ASN A 196 29.01 47.95 -0.67
CA ASN A 196 28.96 48.56 0.68
C ASN A 196 29.99 48.00 1.69
N GLY A 197 31.03 47.30 1.23
CA GLY A 197 32.02 46.65 2.10
C GLY A 197 31.53 45.37 2.81
N ALA A 198 30.23 45.04 2.76
CA ALA A 198 29.70 43.82 3.37
C ALA A 198 30.25 42.54 2.74
N SER A 199 30.63 42.55 1.45
CA SER A 199 31.24 41.39 0.79
C SER A 199 32.56 40.95 1.44
N ARG A 200 33.32 41.90 2.01
CA ARG A 200 34.58 41.63 2.73
C ARG A 200 34.34 41.19 4.16
N THR A 201 33.39 41.81 4.86
CA THR A 201 33.17 41.64 6.31
C THR A 201 32.17 40.53 6.66
N CYS A 202 31.28 40.18 5.74
CA CYS A 202 30.13 39.34 6.02
C CYS A 202 30.17 37.99 5.27
N GLY A 203 29.60 36.97 5.90
CA GLY A 203 29.34 35.67 5.31
C GLY A 203 27.88 35.28 5.54
N TRP A 204 27.26 34.61 4.56
CA TRP A 204 25.87 34.20 4.60
C TRP A 204 25.69 32.89 5.33
N CYS A 205 24.74 32.85 6.27
CA CYS A 205 24.37 31.62 6.96
C CYS A 205 23.21 30.90 6.24
N PRO A 206 23.40 29.65 5.79
CA PRO A 206 22.36 28.93 5.04
C PRO A 206 21.07 28.63 5.81
N LYS A 207 21.18 28.40 7.13
CA LYS A 207 20.00 28.11 7.97
C LYS A 207 19.18 29.35 8.29
N THR A 208 19.83 30.42 8.72
CA THR A 208 19.13 31.64 9.16
C THR A 208 18.83 32.59 8.01
N GLN A 209 19.45 32.37 6.84
CA GLN A 209 19.37 33.25 5.67
C GLN A 209 19.72 34.69 5.97
N ARG A 210 20.79 34.88 6.76
CA ARG A 210 21.28 36.20 7.14
C ARG A 210 22.77 36.23 6.99
N PHE A 211 23.27 37.40 6.63
CA PHE A 211 24.69 37.67 6.69
C PHE A 211 25.09 37.92 8.15
N MET A 212 26.18 37.29 8.54
CA MET A 212 26.83 37.42 9.85
C MET A 212 28.26 37.89 9.63
N VAL A 213 28.82 38.55 10.63
CA VAL A 213 30.23 38.97 10.59
C VAL A 213 31.09 37.72 10.54
N LYS A 214 31.94 37.60 9.51
CA LYS A 214 32.78 36.41 9.34
C LYS A 214 34.17 36.64 9.89
N GLU A 215 34.79 35.57 10.34
CA GLU A 215 36.22 35.47 10.56
C GLU A 215 36.75 34.19 9.92
N LEU A 216 37.98 34.21 9.43
CA LEU A 216 38.62 33.03 8.87
C LEU A 216 39.26 32.24 10.02
N VAL A 217 38.78 31.02 10.26
CA VAL A 217 39.34 30.10 11.25
C VAL A 217 39.74 28.83 10.52
N GLY A 218 41.05 28.59 10.43
CA GLY A 218 41.59 27.60 9.49
C GLY A 218 41.17 27.91 8.06
N ASN A 219 40.50 26.96 7.40
CA ASN A 219 40.06 27.10 6.00
C ASN A 219 38.55 27.41 5.85
N LYS A 220 37.87 27.85 6.91
CA LYS A 220 36.42 28.11 6.89
C LYS A 220 36.10 29.46 7.51
N PHE A 221 35.07 30.12 6.96
CA PHE A 221 34.51 31.33 7.54
C PHE A 221 33.53 30.97 8.65
N LEU A 222 33.83 31.31 9.89
CA LEU A 222 32.92 31.14 11.02
C LEU A 222 32.33 32.50 11.41
N PRO A 223 31.17 32.54 12.09
CA PRO A 223 30.71 33.79 12.69
C PRO A 223 31.73 34.29 13.72
N LYS A 224 32.17 35.54 13.59
CA LYS A 224 33.13 36.19 14.50
C LYS A 224 32.60 36.22 15.93
N TYR A 225 31.33 36.58 16.09
CA TYR A 225 30.67 36.72 17.38
C TYR A 225 29.91 35.45 17.79
N ARG A 226 30.47 34.26 17.59
CA ARG A 226 29.77 32.96 17.81
C ARG A 226 29.70 32.47 19.25
N ASP A 227 30.62 32.91 20.11
CA ASP A 227 30.76 32.37 21.47
C ASP A 227 29.61 32.85 22.36
N LYS A 228 28.64 31.96 22.61
CA LYS A 228 27.49 32.24 23.47
C LYS A 228 27.87 32.54 24.92
N SER A 229 28.98 32.00 25.42
CA SER A 229 29.43 32.29 26.79
C SER A 229 29.90 33.74 26.92
N LYS A 230 30.50 34.28 25.85
CA LYS A 230 30.99 35.66 25.77
C LYS A 230 29.89 36.65 25.39
N TRP A 231 29.02 36.29 24.45
CA TRP A 231 28.08 37.23 23.81
C TRP A 231 26.60 36.99 24.17
N GLY A 232 26.27 35.92 24.90
CA GLY A 232 24.89 35.61 25.30
C GLY A 232 23.92 35.56 24.10
N ASP A 233 22.78 36.24 24.24
CA ASP A 233 21.71 36.26 23.23
C ASP A 233 22.08 36.98 21.92
N VAL A 234 23.15 37.79 21.92
CA VAL A 234 23.59 38.55 20.72
C VAL A 234 24.68 37.82 19.93
N ALA A 235 24.97 36.56 20.29
CA ALA A 235 25.89 35.72 19.57
C ALA A 235 25.36 35.33 18.18
N ASP A 236 26.21 35.45 17.16
CA ASP A 236 25.91 34.99 15.80
C ASP A 236 26.19 33.49 15.68
N VAL A 237 25.13 32.68 15.60
CA VAL A 237 25.25 31.22 15.49
C VAL A 237 24.73 30.76 14.13
N CYS A 238 25.59 30.09 13.38
CA CYS A 238 25.24 29.43 12.15
C CYS A 238 25.55 27.95 12.25
N GLU A 239 24.52 27.11 12.24
CA GLU A 239 24.66 25.64 12.26
C GLU A 239 23.67 25.03 11.28
N TRP A 240 24.13 24.27 10.30
CA TRP A 240 23.28 23.72 9.25
C TRP A 240 23.76 22.33 8.83
N LYS A 241 22.83 21.52 8.30
CA LYS A 241 23.11 20.15 7.85
C LYS A 241 23.30 20.11 6.34
N GLY A 242 24.41 19.55 5.87
CA GLY A 242 24.68 19.30 4.45
C GLY A 242 24.47 17.84 4.09
N LEU A 243 23.97 17.58 2.87
CA LEU A 243 23.98 16.25 2.28
C LEU A 243 25.14 16.16 1.29
N GLU A 244 26.14 15.37 1.66
CA GLU A 244 27.33 15.17 0.84
C GLU A 244 27.08 14.20 -0.32
N ASP A 245 28.06 14.15 -1.24
CA ASP A 245 27.97 13.32 -2.44
C ASP A 245 28.26 11.84 -2.19
N ASP A 246 28.69 11.46 -1.00
CA ASP A 246 28.70 10.06 -0.53
C ASP A 246 27.37 9.67 0.18
N GLY A 247 26.47 10.64 0.40
CA GLY A 247 25.20 10.46 1.10
C GLY A 247 25.27 10.63 2.61
N THR A 248 26.43 11.03 3.15
CA THR A 248 26.57 11.39 4.56
C THR A 248 25.90 12.73 4.86
N ILE A 249 25.39 12.85 6.08
CA ILE A 249 24.84 14.10 6.59
C ILE A 249 25.90 14.74 7.47
N THR A 250 26.42 15.89 7.04
CA THR A 250 27.44 16.64 7.76
C THR A 250 26.81 17.76 8.56
N ASN A 251 27.21 17.90 9.82
CA ASN A 251 26.92 19.10 10.61
C ASN A 251 27.97 20.16 10.28
N ASN A 252 27.52 21.33 9.85
CA ASN A 252 28.37 22.43 9.42
C ASN A 252 28.06 23.67 10.25
N ASN A 253 29.08 24.47 10.53
CA ASN A 253 28.95 25.71 11.31
C ASN A 253 29.54 26.95 10.61
N TYR A 254 29.87 26.81 9.32
CA TYR A 254 30.53 27.85 8.56
C TYR A 254 29.55 28.66 7.70
N LEU A 255 29.99 29.87 7.38
CA LEU A 255 29.33 30.86 6.53
C LEU A 255 29.84 30.74 5.09
N ILE A 256 28.97 31.10 4.15
CA ILE A 256 29.27 31.11 2.71
C ILE A 256 29.57 32.54 2.29
N SER A 257 30.68 32.80 1.60
CA SER A 257 30.86 34.15 1.04
C SER A 257 29.86 34.38 -0.10
N GLY A 258 29.43 35.62 -0.26
CA GLY A 258 28.54 35.98 -1.36
C GLY A 258 29.15 35.78 -2.76
N GLY A 259 28.36 36.06 -3.79
CA GLY A 259 28.80 35.99 -5.19
C GLY A 259 28.94 34.55 -5.69
N LYS A 260 30.05 34.22 -6.37
CA LYS A 260 30.27 32.90 -7.00
C LYS A 260 30.21 31.73 -6.02
N GLN A 261 30.79 31.89 -4.82
CA GLN A 261 30.81 30.83 -3.80
C GLN A 261 29.41 30.45 -3.34
N CYS A 262 28.48 31.41 -3.34
CA CYS A 262 27.09 31.16 -3.07
C CYS A 262 26.42 30.27 -4.13
N ALA A 263 26.65 30.58 -5.42
CA ALA A 263 26.08 29.79 -6.52
C ALA A 263 26.61 28.35 -6.50
N ASP A 264 27.91 28.18 -6.25
CA ASP A 264 28.54 26.85 -6.12
C ASP A 264 27.99 26.10 -4.89
N PHE A 265 27.77 26.80 -3.79
CA PHE A 265 27.13 26.23 -2.60
C PHE A 265 25.72 25.73 -2.89
N GLN A 266 24.87 26.53 -3.54
CA GLN A 266 23.49 26.16 -3.85
C GLN A 266 23.42 24.96 -4.80
N LYS A 267 24.34 24.87 -5.75
CA LYS A 267 24.49 23.68 -6.63
C LYS A 267 24.89 22.44 -5.83
N LYS A 268 25.85 22.57 -4.91
CA LYS A 268 26.32 21.44 -4.08
C LYS A 268 25.27 21.00 -3.06
N TYR A 269 24.59 21.93 -2.41
CA TYR A 269 23.67 21.71 -1.29
C TYR A 269 22.25 22.24 -1.57
N PRO A 270 21.54 21.72 -2.59
CA PRO A 270 20.24 22.25 -3.01
C PRO A 270 19.13 22.10 -1.97
N CYS A 271 19.34 21.26 -0.95
CA CYS A 271 18.40 21.04 0.17
C CYS A 271 18.56 22.04 1.32
N VAL A 272 19.64 22.84 1.34
CA VAL A 272 19.92 23.78 2.43
C VAL A 272 19.27 25.12 2.13
N THR A 273 17.98 25.19 2.46
CA THR A 273 17.09 26.34 2.24
C THR A 273 16.34 26.68 3.55
N PRO A 274 15.53 27.76 3.63
CA PRO A 274 14.69 28.06 4.80
C PRO A 274 13.74 26.92 5.14
N LYS A 275 13.34 26.18 4.12
CA LYS A 275 12.40 25.08 4.21
C LYS A 275 13.10 23.75 4.49
N ALA A 276 14.41 23.75 4.75
CA ALA A 276 15.18 22.54 5.04
C ALA A 276 14.57 21.68 6.16
N THR A 277 13.86 22.29 7.11
CA THR A 277 13.22 21.61 8.26
C THR A 277 11.72 21.38 8.12
N THR A 278 11.05 21.91 7.09
CA THR A 278 9.58 21.91 7.01
C THR A 278 9.00 21.61 5.62
N GLY A 279 9.78 21.76 4.54
CA GLY A 279 9.30 21.64 3.17
C GLY A 279 8.33 22.77 2.75
N PRO A 280 7.87 22.78 1.49
CA PRO A 280 8.34 21.99 0.35
C PRO A 280 9.78 22.35 -0.02
N HIS A 281 10.52 21.35 -0.50
CA HIS A 281 11.90 21.49 -0.95
C HIS A 281 11.95 21.82 -2.45
N THR A 282 13.12 22.23 -2.93
CA THR A 282 13.35 22.49 -4.36
C THR A 282 13.38 21.17 -5.14
N ASP A 283 13.05 21.21 -6.43
CA ASP A 283 13.15 20.04 -7.32
C ASP A 283 14.57 19.49 -7.37
N ALA A 284 15.58 20.37 -7.35
CA ALA A 284 16.98 19.99 -7.27
C ALA A 284 17.30 19.20 -5.98
N CYS A 285 16.71 19.61 -4.85
CA CYS A 285 16.81 18.84 -3.61
C CYS A 285 16.17 17.46 -3.78
N TYR A 286 14.91 17.37 -4.23
CA TYR A 286 14.24 16.08 -4.41
C TYR A 286 15.01 15.14 -5.32
N ARG A 287 15.55 15.62 -6.45
CA ARG A 287 16.39 14.83 -7.35
C ARG A 287 17.66 14.33 -6.66
N LYS A 288 18.32 15.18 -5.85
CA LYS A 288 19.51 14.77 -5.07
C LYS A 288 19.14 13.69 -4.06
N LEU A 289 18.06 13.86 -3.29
CA LEU A 289 17.57 12.87 -2.32
C LEU A 289 17.20 11.54 -2.99
N TRP A 290 16.49 11.60 -4.13
CA TRP A 290 16.06 10.42 -4.88
C TRP A 290 17.22 9.61 -5.43
N LYS A 291 18.25 10.29 -5.96
CA LYS A 291 19.50 9.61 -6.37
C LYS A 291 20.16 8.91 -5.18
N LYS A 292 20.09 9.49 -3.98
CA LYS A 292 20.64 8.89 -2.74
C LYS A 292 19.79 7.76 -2.17
N SER A 293 18.50 7.70 -2.46
CA SER A 293 17.67 6.56 -2.06
C SER A 293 17.95 5.29 -2.87
N LYS A 294 18.78 5.40 -3.92
CA LYS A 294 19.09 4.35 -4.91
C LYS A 294 17.92 4.03 -5.86
N CYS A 295 16.92 4.91 -5.94
CA CYS A 295 15.92 4.87 -6.99
C CYS A 295 16.41 5.58 -8.27
N THR A 296 15.68 5.38 -9.37
CA THR A 296 16.04 5.87 -10.71
C THR A 296 14.97 6.80 -11.29
N GLY A 297 15.33 7.60 -12.29
CA GLY A 297 14.46 8.58 -12.92
C GLY A 297 14.15 9.80 -12.04
N ASP A 298 13.15 10.58 -12.45
CA ASP A 298 12.75 11.82 -11.79
C ASP A 298 11.74 11.56 -10.65
N PRO A 299 12.05 11.89 -9.38
CA PRO A 299 11.13 11.69 -8.26
C PRO A 299 9.74 12.31 -8.45
N LEU A 300 9.64 13.40 -9.21
CA LEU A 300 8.38 14.10 -9.44
C LEU A 300 7.45 13.33 -10.39
N ASP A 301 8.03 12.63 -11.37
CA ASP A 301 7.31 11.71 -12.26
C ASP A 301 7.10 10.35 -11.62
N ARG A 302 7.97 9.96 -10.69
CA ARG A 302 7.89 8.68 -9.97
C ARG A 302 6.84 8.68 -8.88
N SER A 303 6.73 9.75 -8.09
CA SER A 303 5.82 9.77 -6.95
C SER A 303 4.35 9.49 -7.31
N PRO A 304 3.81 10.00 -8.43
CA PRO A 304 2.43 9.74 -8.85
C PRO A 304 2.18 8.31 -9.34
N LYS A 305 3.23 7.53 -9.66
CA LYS A 305 3.10 6.15 -10.15
C LYS A 305 2.71 5.13 -9.06
N MET A 306 2.82 5.52 -7.78
CA MET A 306 2.36 4.71 -6.64
C MET A 306 0.84 4.74 -6.52
N LYS A 307 0.27 3.70 -5.90
CA LYS A 307 -1.12 3.71 -5.45
C LYS A 307 -1.37 4.91 -4.51
N PRO A 308 -2.58 5.51 -4.51
CA PRO A 308 -2.88 6.70 -3.70
C PRO A 308 -2.56 6.55 -2.20
N ILE A 309 -2.74 5.35 -1.63
CA ILE A 309 -2.42 5.08 -0.22
C ILE A 309 -0.91 5.17 0.06
N HIS A 310 -0.08 4.66 -0.85
CA HIS A 310 1.38 4.73 -0.72
C HIS A 310 1.90 6.11 -1.06
N GLN A 311 1.32 6.79 -2.05
CA GLN A 311 1.66 8.19 -2.35
C GLN A 311 1.45 9.10 -1.13
N ARG A 312 0.34 8.93 -0.39
CA ARG A 312 0.10 9.71 0.85
C ARG A 312 1.07 9.40 1.98
N LYS A 313 1.54 8.16 2.09
CA LYS A 313 2.42 7.70 3.18
C LYS A 313 3.91 7.84 2.90
N PHE A 314 4.31 7.82 1.63
CA PHE A 314 5.71 7.73 1.24
C PHE A 314 6.08 8.64 0.07
N GLY A 315 5.13 9.28 -0.61
CA GLY A 315 5.37 10.09 -1.79
C GLY A 315 5.50 11.59 -1.52
N LYS A 316 5.53 12.36 -2.60
CA LYS A 316 5.69 13.82 -2.62
C LYS A 316 4.77 14.57 -1.65
N PRO A 317 3.47 14.23 -1.49
CA PRO A 317 2.60 14.93 -0.55
C PRO A 317 3.10 14.91 0.91
N LEU A 318 3.89 13.90 1.28
CA LEU A 318 4.55 13.85 2.59
C LEU A 318 5.93 14.50 2.56
N TRP A 319 6.71 14.30 1.48
CA TRP A 319 8.00 14.97 1.31
C TRP A 319 7.92 16.49 1.36
N ASP A 320 6.78 17.07 0.97
CA ASP A 320 6.52 18.51 0.98
C ASP A 320 6.27 19.08 2.39
N LYS A 321 6.13 18.23 3.41
CA LYS A 321 5.73 18.61 4.78
C LYS A 321 6.77 18.31 5.85
N VAL A 322 7.88 17.69 5.48
CA VAL A 322 8.90 17.18 6.42
C VAL A 322 10.27 17.77 6.11
N ALA A 323 11.20 17.66 7.06
CA ALA A 323 12.57 18.06 6.84
C ALA A 323 13.21 17.21 5.73
N TRP A 324 14.20 17.75 5.01
CA TRP A 324 14.83 17.02 3.92
C TRP A 324 15.46 15.68 4.36
N PRO A 325 16.03 15.51 5.57
CA PRO A 325 16.53 14.21 6.02
C PRO A 325 15.41 13.18 6.15
N ASP A 326 14.24 13.59 6.63
CA ASP A 326 13.08 12.71 6.75
C ASP A 326 12.53 12.34 5.37
N ALA A 327 12.51 13.29 4.43
CA ALA A 327 12.15 13.03 3.04
C ALA A 327 13.11 11.99 2.41
N LEU A 328 14.41 12.09 2.68
CA LEU A 328 15.40 11.10 2.22
C LEU A 328 15.10 9.70 2.80
N ASP A 329 14.75 9.60 4.08
CA ASP A 329 14.45 8.32 4.72
C ASP A 329 13.13 7.71 4.20
N LEU A 330 12.13 8.52 3.87
CA LEU A 330 10.93 8.06 3.16
C LEU A 330 11.29 7.51 1.77
N MET A 331 12.13 8.20 1.01
CA MET A 331 12.58 7.73 -0.31
C MET A 331 13.41 6.44 -0.20
N LYS A 332 14.28 6.31 0.79
CA LYS A 332 15.00 5.05 1.09
C LYS A 332 14.05 3.93 1.46
N THR A 333 12.97 4.25 2.18
CA THR A 333 11.93 3.28 2.54
C THR A 333 11.22 2.74 1.31
N ILE A 334 10.93 3.58 0.31
CA ILE A 334 10.40 3.13 -0.98
C ILE A 334 11.33 2.07 -1.59
N HIS A 335 12.63 2.38 -1.74
CA HIS A 335 13.61 1.43 -2.26
C HIS A 335 13.68 0.12 -1.45
N LYS A 336 13.70 0.21 -0.11
CA LYS A 336 13.72 -0.95 0.79
C LYS A 336 12.50 -1.84 0.59
N LYS A 337 11.31 -1.25 0.41
CA LYS A 337 10.06 -2.00 0.24
C LYS A 337 9.98 -2.76 -1.08
N VAL A 338 10.68 -2.34 -2.14
CA VAL A 338 10.80 -3.11 -3.39
C VAL A 338 11.30 -4.53 -3.12
N LYS A 339 12.31 -4.68 -2.25
CA LYS A 339 12.95 -5.99 -1.97
C LYS A 339 12.29 -6.75 -0.83
N ASN A 340 11.91 -6.03 0.23
CA ASN A 340 11.59 -6.63 1.53
C ASN A 340 10.09 -6.77 1.79
N SER A 341 9.22 -6.26 0.93
CA SER A 341 7.78 -6.48 1.10
C SER A 341 7.45 -7.97 0.85
N ASP A 342 6.67 -8.53 1.76
CA ASP A 342 6.02 -9.84 1.70
C ASP A 342 4.67 -9.80 0.96
N VAL A 343 4.18 -8.60 0.64
CA VAL A 343 2.99 -8.36 -0.16
C VAL A 343 3.40 -8.04 -1.59
N TYR A 344 3.09 -8.93 -2.53
CA TYR A 344 3.49 -8.78 -3.93
C TYR A 344 3.03 -7.47 -4.56
N ASP A 345 1.77 -7.09 -4.31
CA ASP A 345 1.18 -5.87 -4.86
C ASP A 345 1.87 -4.61 -4.37
N ASP A 346 2.39 -4.62 -3.13
CA ASP A 346 3.16 -3.52 -2.57
C ASP A 346 4.54 -3.48 -3.22
N ALA A 347 5.24 -4.61 -3.29
CA ALA A 347 6.54 -4.70 -3.96
C ALA A 347 6.47 -4.18 -5.40
N VAL A 348 5.43 -4.58 -6.17
CA VAL A 348 5.18 -4.10 -7.54
C VAL A 348 4.93 -2.59 -7.56
N ASP A 349 4.11 -2.07 -6.66
CA ASP A 349 3.78 -0.65 -6.60
C ASP A 349 5.01 0.23 -6.28
N PHE A 350 5.80 -0.16 -5.29
CA PHE A 350 7.05 0.52 -4.98
C PHE A 350 8.09 0.35 -6.09
N ASN A 351 8.12 -0.77 -6.81
CA ASN A 351 9.00 -0.97 -7.96
C ASN A 351 8.64 -0.04 -9.12
N LYS A 352 7.35 0.16 -9.39
CA LYS A 352 6.87 1.15 -10.39
C LYS A 352 7.33 2.56 -10.04
N ALA A 353 7.29 2.91 -8.77
CA ALA A 353 7.78 4.20 -8.30
C ALA A 353 9.31 4.30 -8.39
N CYS A 354 10.05 3.33 -7.86
CA CYS A 354 11.51 3.44 -7.70
C CYS A 354 12.30 3.15 -8.98
N PHE A 355 11.83 2.20 -9.80
CA PHE A 355 12.55 1.65 -10.94
C PHE A 355 11.71 1.56 -12.22
N ASP A 356 10.58 2.26 -12.28
CA ASP A 356 9.60 2.15 -13.38
C ASP A 356 9.06 0.73 -13.63
N GLY A 357 9.14 -0.14 -12.62
CA GLY A 357 8.78 -1.53 -12.77
C GLY A 357 9.84 -2.38 -13.46
N THR A 358 11.08 -1.88 -13.62
CA THR A 358 12.14 -2.58 -14.36
C THR A 358 13.37 -2.89 -13.47
N PRO A 359 13.78 -4.16 -13.32
CA PRO A 359 13.10 -5.36 -13.82
C PRO A 359 11.76 -5.61 -13.08
N PRO A 360 10.83 -6.36 -13.68
CA PRO A 360 9.58 -6.71 -13.03
C PRO A 360 9.83 -7.57 -11.79
N ILE A 361 8.98 -7.38 -10.76
CA ILE A 361 9.02 -8.22 -9.56
C ILE A 361 8.60 -9.65 -9.92
N ASP A 362 9.40 -10.63 -9.53
CA ASP A 362 9.04 -12.03 -9.77
C ASP A 362 7.87 -12.45 -8.89
N SER A 363 6.69 -12.55 -9.51
CA SER A 363 5.46 -13.02 -8.84
C SER A 363 5.58 -14.42 -8.22
N CYS A 364 6.55 -15.24 -8.62
CA CYS A 364 6.76 -16.57 -8.04
C CYS A 364 7.82 -16.63 -6.93
N ASP A 365 8.34 -15.50 -6.44
CA ASP A 365 9.13 -15.52 -5.21
C ASP A 365 8.30 -16.16 -4.07
N GLU A 366 8.87 -17.16 -3.40
CA GLU A 366 8.18 -17.97 -2.40
C GLU A 366 7.79 -17.15 -1.16
N LYS A 367 8.38 -15.97 -0.95
CA LYS A 367 8.00 -15.07 0.15
C LYS A 367 6.57 -14.53 0.03
N TYR A 368 6.02 -14.47 -1.19
CA TYR A 368 4.68 -13.94 -1.42
C TYR A 368 3.60 -14.98 -1.08
N LYS A 369 2.88 -14.75 0.02
CA LYS A 369 1.77 -15.59 0.50
C LYS A 369 0.55 -14.73 0.87
N PRO A 370 -0.67 -15.01 0.34
CA PRO A 370 -0.96 -16.03 -0.67
C PRO A 370 -0.24 -15.74 -1.99
N ARG A 371 0.17 -16.81 -2.69
CA ARG A 371 0.88 -16.71 -3.97
C ARG A 371 0.09 -15.84 -4.95
N PRO A 372 0.75 -14.91 -5.64
CA PRO A 372 0.12 -14.06 -6.65
C PRO A 372 -0.60 -14.87 -7.75
N GLN A 373 -1.67 -14.28 -8.27
CA GLN A 373 -2.48 -14.91 -9.33
C GLN A 373 -1.65 -15.15 -10.60
N ASP A 374 -0.79 -14.19 -10.96
CA ASP A 374 0.05 -14.29 -12.16
C ASP A 374 1.06 -15.44 -12.08
N CYS A 375 1.68 -15.64 -10.90
CA CYS A 375 2.51 -16.82 -10.69
C CYS A 375 1.71 -18.12 -10.80
N SER A 376 0.52 -18.15 -10.21
CA SER A 376 -0.36 -19.30 -10.28
C SER A 376 -0.70 -19.66 -11.73
N ARG A 377 -1.02 -18.66 -12.57
CA ARG A 377 -1.28 -18.83 -14.01
C ARG A 377 -0.04 -19.34 -14.74
N ARG A 378 1.12 -18.76 -14.47
CA ARG A 378 2.39 -19.18 -15.07
C ARG A 378 2.69 -20.65 -14.77
N LEU A 379 2.65 -21.04 -13.50
CA LEU A 379 2.88 -22.42 -13.08
C LEU A 379 1.85 -23.40 -13.69
N TYR A 380 0.59 -23.01 -13.81
CA TYR A 380 -0.45 -23.82 -14.47
C TYR A 380 -0.16 -24.02 -15.97
N LYS A 381 0.22 -22.95 -16.67
CA LYS A 381 0.58 -22.98 -18.09
C LYS A 381 1.85 -23.80 -18.35
N GLU A 382 2.86 -23.71 -17.48
CA GLU A 382 4.08 -24.53 -17.55
C GLU A 382 3.79 -26.03 -17.44
N GLN A 383 2.72 -26.42 -16.72
CA GLN A 383 2.28 -27.81 -16.73
C GLN A 383 1.59 -28.22 -18.04
N GLY A 384 1.41 -27.33 -19.01
CA GLY A 384 0.78 -27.59 -20.30
C GLY A 384 -0.72 -27.85 -20.20
N CYS A 385 -1.39 -27.27 -19.20
CA CYS A 385 -2.83 -27.36 -19.03
C CYS A 385 -3.57 -26.26 -19.80
N LYS A 386 -4.81 -26.52 -20.20
CA LYS A 386 -5.63 -25.60 -21.02
C LYS A 386 -6.52 -24.70 -20.16
N PRO A 387 -6.88 -23.48 -20.63
CA PRO A 387 -7.67 -22.52 -19.84
C PRO A 387 -9.03 -23.05 -19.35
N LYS A 388 -9.65 -23.98 -20.09
CA LYS A 388 -10.93 -24.60 -19.70
C LYS A 388 -10.82 -25.59 -18.53
N GLY A 389 -9.63 -25.85 -18.02
CA GLY A 389 -9.45 -26.81 -16.94
C GLY A 389 -9.97 -26.30 -15.61
N TYR A 390 -10.52 -27.20 -14.80
CA TYR A 390 -11.10 -26.87 -13.49
C TYR A 390 -10.08 -26.36 -12.47
N LEU A 391 -8.81 -26.77 -12.61
CA LEU A 391 -7.70 -26.28 -11.79
C LEU A 391 -7.02 -25.04 -12.38
N ASN A 392 -7.58 -24.43 -13.43
CA ASN A 392 -7.11 -23.12 -13.87
C ASN A 392 -7.30 -22.11 -12.73
N PRO A 393 -6.24 -21.39 -12.29
CA PRO A 393 -6.30 -20.36 -11.27
C PRO A 393 -7.46 -19.36 -11.41
N ASP A 394 -7.89 -19.05 -12.63
CA ASP A 394 -9.00 -18.12 -12.87
C ASP A 394 -10.38 -18.77 -12.69
N SER A 395 -10.47 -20.10 -12.85
CA SER A 395 -11.71 -20.87 -12.76
C SER A 395 -12.04 -21.35 -11.34
N ILE A 396 -11.02 -21.59 -10.49
CA ILE A 396 -11.17 -22.19 -9.13
C ILE A 396 -12.12 -21.39 -8.20
N LYS A 397 -12.45 -20.13 -8.53
CA LYS A 397 -13.31 -19.26 -7.72
C LYS A 397 -14.79 -19.69 -7.64
N ASN A 398 -15.27 -20.57 -8.53
CA ASN A 398 -16.69 -20.94 -8.60
C ASN A 398 -17.10 -21.90 -7.45
N ASN A 399 -18.19 -21.60 -6.76
CA ASN A 399 -18.73 -22.45 -5.68
C ASN A 399 -19.08 -23.87 -6.15
N HIS A 400 -19.49 -24.05 -7.40
CA HIS A 400 -19.74 -25.40 -7.95
C HIS A 400 -18.44 -26.21 -8.10
N LEU A 401 -17.34 -25.55 -8.45
CA LEU A 401 -16.01 -26.19 -8.53
C LEU A 401 -15.50 -26.59 -7.14
N LYS A 402 -15.87 -25.89 -6.07
CA LYS A 402 -15.50 -26.23 -4.68
C LYS A 402 -16.12 -27.55 -4.18
N GLU A 403 -17.28 -27.95 -4.72
CA GLU A 403 -17.89 -29.25 -4.41
C GLU A 403 -17.18 -30.40 -5.13
N ILE A 404 -16.67 -30.14 -6.34
CA ILE A 404 -15.98 -31.12 -7.20
C ILE A 404 -14.51 -31.27 -6.77
N LEU A 405 -13.88 -30.18 -6.36
CA LEU A 405 -12.48 -30.13 -5.96
C LEU A 405 -12.30 -30.52 -4.48
N ASN A 406 -11.21 -31.19 -4.15
CA ASN A 406 -10.84 -31.47 -2.76
C ASN A 406 -10.73 -30.14 -1.98
N LYS A 407 -11.09 -30.15 -0.67
CA LYS A 407 -11.00 -29.00 0.25
C LYS A 407 -9.65 -28.29 0.21
N ASP A 408 -8.59 -29.05 -0.07
CA ASP A 408 -7.22 -28.60 -0.31
C ASP A 408 -7.07 -27.50 -1.38
N TRP A 409 -7.98 -27.44 -2.36
CA TRP A 409 -7.99 -26.47 -3.46
C TRP A 409 -8.82 -25.22 -3.18
N ASN A 410 -9.31 -25.03 -1.96
CA ASN A 410 -9.92 -23.78 -1.55
C ASN A 410 -8.87 -22.70 -1.29
N ASP A 411 -9.23 -21.43 -1.46
CA ASP A 411 -8.34 -20.26 -1.25
C ASP A 411 -8.19 -19.84 0.22
N GLY A 412 -8.53 -20.72 1.18
CA GLY A 412 -8.44 -20.43 2.62
C GLY A 412 -7.00 -20.35 3.15
N LEU A 413 -6.84 -20.18 4.46
CA LEU A 413 -5.52 -20.02 5.13
C LEU A 413 -4.57 -21.20 4.86
N SER A 414 -5.07 -22.43 4.72
CA SER A 414 -4.30 -23.62 4.33
C SER A 414 -4.37 -23.95 2.83
N GLY A 415 -4.91 -23.03 2.04
CA GLY A 415 -5.31 -23.20 0.66
C GLY A 415 -4.16 -23.31 -0.35
N TRP A 416 -4.52 -23.61 -1.60
CA TRP A 416 -3.57 -23.91 -2.67
C TRP A 416 -2.61 -22.77 -3.03
N ARG A 417 -3.02 -21.51 -2.84
CA ARG A 417 -2.15 -20.32 -3.01
C ARG A 417 -1.11 -20.19 -1.89
N ASN A 418 -1.32 -20.81 -0.73
CA ASN A 418 -0.33 -20.83 0.35
C ASN A 418 0.68 -21.97 0.21
N TRP A 419 0.46 -22.91 -0.71
CA TRP A 419 1.44 -23.96 -1.00
C TRP A 419 2.71 -23.39 -1.64
N ARG A 420 3.83 -24.10 -1.43
CA ARG A 420 5.04 -23.94 -2.24
C ARG A 420 4.72 -24.14 -3.73
N ASN A 421 5.40 -23.41 -4.60
CA ASN A 421 5.21 -23.46 -6.05
C ASN A 421 5.37 -24.89 -6.59
N LYS A 422 6.43 -25.58 -6.14
CA LYS A 422 6.70 -27.00 -6.49
C LYS A 422 5.55 -27.93 -6.09
N LYS A 423 4.90 -27.71 -4.94
CA LYS A 423 3.77 -28.53 -4.49
C LYS A 423 2.57 -28.34 -5.40
N PHE A 424 2.23 -27.09 -5.75
CA PHE A 424 1.14 -26.79 -6.68
C PHE A 424 1.39 -27.38 -8.07
N ALA A 425 2.57 -27.14 -8.64
CA ALA A 425 2.97 -27.69 -9.93
C ALA A 425 2.89 -29.22 -9.94
N ASN A 426 3.42 -29.89 -8.90
CA ASN A 426 3.34 -31.34 -8.77
C ASN A 426 1.91 -31.88 -8.64
N ARG A 427 1.02 -31.16 -7.95
CA ARG A 427 -0.40 -31.56 -7.85
C ARG A 427 -1.10 -31.50 -9.19
N ILE A 428 -0.86 -30.45 -9.99
CA ILE A 428 -1.38 -30.36 -11.37
C ILE A 428 -0.76 -31.45 -12.26
N ARG A 429 0.56 -31.63 -12.20
CA ARG A 429 1.28 -32.66 -12.97
C ARG A 429 0.75 -34.06 -12.68
N LYS A 430 0.45 -34.37 -11.41
CA LYS A 430 -0.16 -35.64 -11.02
C LYS A 430 -1.47 -35.88 -11.77
N HIS A 431 -2.38 -34.91 -11.79
CA HIS A 431 -3.64 -35.03 -12.53
C HIS A 431 -3.41 -35.16 -14.04
N LYS A 432 -2.45 -34.44 -14.62
CA LYS A 432 -2.08 -34.58 -16.03
C LYS A 432 -1.57 -35.98 -16.37
N LEU A 433 -0.70 -36.56 -15.55
CA LEU A 433 -0.19 -37.93 -15.75
C LEU A 433 -1.31 -38.97 -15.63
N GLN A 434 -2.22 -38.77 -14.67
CA GLN A 434 -3.38 -39.62 -14.46
C GLN A 434 -4.35 -39.57 -15.63
N ALA A 435 -4.58 -38.40 -16.23
CA ALA A 435 -5.38 -38.25 -17.44
C ALA A 435 -4.83 -39.08 -18.62
N ARG A 436 -3.51 -39.16 -18.75
CA ARG A 436 -2.81 -39.93 -19.79
C ARG A 436 -2.75 -41.44 -19.51
N GLY A 437 -3.15 -41.89 -18.31
CA GLY A 437 -3.06 -43.30 -17.92
C GLY A 437 -1.66 -43.79 -17.54
N VAL A 438 -0.67 -42.90 -17.39
CA VAL A 438 0.74 -43.25 -17.05
C VAL A 438 0.94 -43.32 -15.52
N GLY A 439 0.01 -43.99 -14.82
CA GLY A 439 0.01 -44.15 -13.36
C GLY A 439 -0.98 -45.25 -12.95
N ASP A 440 -1.36 -45.37 -11.67
CA ASP A 440 -2.38 -46.33 -11.19
C ASP A 440 -3.78 -46.15 -11.83
N GLY A 441 -3.92 -45.20 -12.77
CA GLY A 441 -5.09 -44.77 -13.53
C GLY A 441 -5.73 -45.82 -14.45
N LYS A 442 -5.93 -47.03 -13.95
CA LYS A 442 -6.66 -48.14 -14.60
C LYS A 442 -8.16 -47.84 -14.86
N HIS A 443 -8.67 -46.64 -14.53
CA HIS A 443 -10.11 -46.38 -14.43
C HIS A 443 -10.57 -45.17 -15.25
N TYR A 444 -11.57 -45.38 -16.11
CA TYR A 444 -12.08 -44.38 -17.05
C TYR A 444 -12.59 -43.11 -16.36
N SER A 445 -13.43 -43.20 -15.32
CA SER A 445 -13.98 -42.04 -14.58
C SER A 445 -12.88 -41.17 -14.00
N TYR A 446 -11.84 -41.82 -13.45
CA TYR A 446 -10.70 -41.13 -12.88
C TYR A 446 -9.87 -40.40 -13.95
N ARG A 447 -9.65 -41.04 -15.11
CA ARG A 447 -8.98 -40.42 -16.26
C ARG A 447 -9.80 -39.25 -16.80
N ARG A 448 -11.12 -39.39 -16.93
CA ARG A 448 -12.05 -38.33 -17.34
C ARG A 448 -11.95 -37.11 -16.44
N MET A 449 -12.13 -37.29 -15.13
CA MET A 449 -12.05 -36.19 -14.18
C MET A 449 -10.65 -35.53 -14.16
N SER A 450 -9.59 -36.34 -14.17
CA SER A 450 -8.22 -35.81 -14.23
C SER A 450 -7.94 -35.02 -15.52
N SER A 451 -8.58 -35.42 -16.63
CA SER A 451 -8.53 -34.67 -17.89
C SER A 451 -9.20 -33.31 -17.76
N GLN A 452 -10.37 -33.24 -17.12
CA GLN A 452 -11.09 -31.99 -16.87
C GLN A 452 -10.31 -31.02 -15.96
N TYR A 453 -9.56 -31.52 -14.97
CA TYR A 453 -8.72 -30.67 -14.11
C TYR A 453 -7.67 -29.85 -14.87
N CYS A 454 -7.05 -30.45 -15.88
CA CYS A 454 -6.03 -29.82 -16.72
C CYS A 454 -6.61 -29.32 -18.06
N GLY A 455 -7.93 -29.40 -18.26
CA GLY A 455 -8.61 -28.99 -19.50
C GLY A 455 -8.22 -29.81 -20.73
N LEU A 456 -7.75 -31.04 -20.53
CA LEU A 456 -7.36 -31.96 -21.59
C LEU A 456 -8.60 -32.54 -22.29
N GLU A 457 -8.38 -33.25 -23.39
CA GLU A 457 -9.44 -33.98 -24.06
C GLU A 457 -9.95 -35.11 -23.16
N THR A 458 -11.27 -35.19 -23.01
CA THR A 458 -11.90 -36.24 -22.22
C THR A 458 -11.79 -37.55 -22.99
N PRO A 459 -11.27 -38.64 -22.39
CA PRO A 459 -11.26 -39.94 -23.06
C PRO A 459 -12.68 -40.34 -23.46
N LYS A 460 -12.83 -41.09 -24.56
CA LYS A 460 -14.12 -41.69 -24.93
C LYS A 460 -14.49 -42.78 -23.90
N PRO A 461 -15.78 -42.93 -23.53
CA PRO A 461 -16.23 -44.03 -22.68
C PRO A 461 -15.81 -45.40 -23.23
N PRO A 462 -15.55 -46.38 -22.36
CA PRO A 462 -15.07 -47.70 -22.79
C PRO A 462 -16.12 -48.48 -23.58
N ASN A 463 -17.42 -48.22 -23.34
CA ASN A 463 -18.54 -48.89 -23.99
C ASN A 463 -19.59 -47.85 -24.42
N PRO A 464 -20.40 -48.11 -25.46
CA PRO A 464 -21.58 -47.31 -25.76
C PRO A 464 -22.51 -47.16 -24.55
N LYS A 465 -23.22 -46.04 -24.47
CA LYS A 465 -24.20 -45.80 -23.40
C LYS A 465 -25.42 -46.68 -23.64
N PRO A 466 -25.78 -47.59 -22.71
CA PRO A 466 -26.95 -48.44 -22.87
C PRO A 466 -28.22 -47.58 -22.85
N CYS A 467 -29.24 -48.00 -23.60
CA CYS A 467 -30.56 -47.40 -23.46
C CYS A 467 -31.18 -47.77 -22.10
N TRP A 468 -32.27 -47.11 -21.72
CA TRP A 468 -32.94 -47.40 -20.44
C TRP A 468 -33.43 -48.85 -20.33
N SER A 469 -33.95 -49.41 -21.42
CA SER A 469 -34.38 -50.81 -21.47
C SER A 469 -33.24 -51.77 -21.16
N ASP A 470 -32.07 -51.59 -21.80
CA ASP A 470 -30.90 -52.44 -21.58
C ASP A 470 -30.37 -52.30 -20.16
N MET A 471 -30.28 -51.05 -19.66
CA MET A 471 -29.85 -50.80 -18.29
C MET A 471 -30.76 -51.48 -17.26
N LYS A 472 -32.08 -51.42 -17.46
CA LYS A 472 -33.05 -52.15 -16.63
C LYS A 472 -32.79 -53.66 -16.67
N ARG A 473 -32.59 -54.24 -17.85
CA ARG A 473 -32.32 -55.69 -18.01
C ARG A 473 -31.05 -56.09 -17.26
N ILE A 474 -29.97 -55.33 -17.45
CA ILE A 474 -28.69 -55.54 -16.77
C ILE A 474 -28.84 -55.46 -15.25
N LEU A 475 -29.58 -54.48 -14.74
CA LEU A 475 -29.79 -54.30 -13.30
C LEU A 475 -30.77 -55.31 -12.71
N SER A 476 -31.72 -55.83 -13.50
CA SER A 476 -32.74 -56.78 -13.05
C SER A 476 -32.18 -58.12 -12.56
N VAL A 477 -30.99 -58.50 -13.04
CA VAL A 477 -30.33 -59.72 -12.57
C VAL A 477 -29.54 -59.49 -11.29
N MET A 478 -29.20 -58.24 -10.95
CA MET A 478 -28.38 -57.92 -9.79
C MET A 478 -29.13 -58.21 -8.48
N PRO A 479 -28.48 -58.82 -7.47
CA PRO A 479 -29.12 -59.07 -6.18
C PRO A 479 -29.64 -57.79 -5.52
N LYS A 480 -30.75 -57.94 -4.78
CA LYS A 480 -31.39 -56.85 -4.02
C LYS A 480 -31.74 -55.63 -4.88
N THR A 481 -32.13 -55.90 -6.12
CA THR A 481 -32.53 -54.90 -7.11
C THR A 481 -33.95 -55.20 -7.58
N GLU A 482 -34.81 -54.19 -7.55
CA GLU A 482 -36.18 -54.23 -8.05
C GLU A 482 -36.28 -53.29 -9.25
N VAL A 483 -36.80 -53.78 -10.38
CA VAL A 483 -36.87 -53.01 -11.62
C VAL A 483 -38.33 -52.68 -11.93
N ARG A 484 -38.60 -51.41 -12.19
CA ARG A 484 -39.92 -50.88 -12.56
C ARG A 484 -39.82 -50.15 -13.90
N ASN A 485 -40.93 -49.60 -14.39
CA ASN A 485 -40.98 -48.98 -15.72
C ASN A 485 -39.98 -47.83 -15.89
N THR A 486 -39.95 -46.89 -14.95
CA THR A 486 -39.16 -45.65 -15.01
C THR A 486 -38.09 -45.53 -13.92
N GLU A 487 -37.99 -46.54 -13.04
CA GLU A 487 -37.05 -46.56 -11.93
C GLU A 487 -36.49 -47.96 -11.66
N VAL A 488 -35.30 -47.99 -11.09
CA VAL A 488 -34.67 -49.17 -10.49
C VAL A 488 -34.41 -48.87 -9.02
N VAL A 489 -34.81 -49.79 -8.15
CA VAL A 489 -34.74 -49.64 -6.69
C VAL A 489 -33.71 -50.61 -6.13
N PHE A 490 -32.67 -50.07 -5.48
CA PHE A 490 -31.65 -50.85 -4.79
C PHE A 490 -31.92 -50.88 -3.29
N SER A 491 -31.95 -52.07 -2.72
CA SER A 491 -32.05 -52.28 -1.28
C SER A 491 -30.66 -52.39 -0.63
N SER A 492 -30.60 -52.26 0.70
CA SER A 492 -29.34 -52.33 1.46
C SER A 492 -28.55 -53.62 1.16
N GLY A 493 -27.29 -53.44 0.77
CA GLY A 493 -26.39 -54.54 0.38
C GLY A 493 -26.44 -54.92 -1.09
N SER A 494 -27.18 -54.19 -1.95
CA SER A 494 -27.03 -54.34 -3.40
C SER A 494 -25.58 -54.02 -3.83
N PRO A 495 -24.95 -54.83 -4.70
CA PRO A 495 -23.59 -54.58 -5.17
C PRO A 495 -23.40 -53.21 -5.83
N VAL A 496 -24.44 -52.70 -6.50
CA VAL A 496 -24.41 -51.39 -7.19
C VAL A 496 -24.21 -50.24 -6.20
N LEU A 497 -24.65 -50.39 -4.95
CA LEU A 497 -24.47 -49.36 -3.91
C LEU A 497 -23.02 -49.21 -3.46
N GLN A 498 -22.10 -50.10 -3.86
CA GLN A 498 -20.67 -49.88 -3.67
C GLN A 498 -20.20 -48.56 -4.32
N LEU A 499 -20.85 -48.11 -5.39
CA LEU A 499 -20.55 -46.83 -6.04
C LEU A 499 -20.70 -45.61 -5.13
N LEU A 500 -21.55 -45.70 -4.08
CA LEU A 500 -21.74 -44.62 -3.11
C LEU A 500 -20.55 -44.44 -2.15
N LYS A 501 -19.71 -45.47 -2.02
CA LYS A 501 -18.47 -45.42 -1.22
C LYS A 501 -17.31 -44.76 -1.98
N GLY A 502 -17.50 -44.45 -3.26
CA GLY A 502 -16.47 -43.97 -4.20
C GLY A 502 -16.40 -44.88 -5.42
N THR A 503 -15.61 -44.50 -6.42
CA THR A 503 -15.45 -45.35 -7.62
C THR A 503 -14.96 -46.75 -7.19
N PHE A 504 -15.71 -47.80 -7.53
CA PHE A 504 -15.45 -49.21 -7.15
C PHE A 504 -15.38 -49.49 -5.64
N GLY A 505 -16.17 -48.80 -4.82
CA GLY A 505 -16.26 -49.14 -3.39
C GLY A 505 -15.15 -48.59 -2.51
N SER A 506 -14.19 -47.83 -3.07
CA SER A 506 -13.05 -47.27 -2.35
C SER A 506 -13.19 -45.77 -2.13
N SER A 507 -12.95 -45.32 -0.90
CA SER A 507 -12.84 -43.90 -0.54
C SER A 507 -11.63 -43.20 -1.19
N LYS A 508 -10.69 -43.96 -1.76
CA LYS A 508 -9.50 -43.44 -2.45
C LYS A 508 -9.86 -42.69 -3.74
N TYR A 509 -11.02 -43.00 -4.33
CA TYR A 509 -11.45 -42.43 -5.61
C TYR A 509 -12.68 -41.53 -5.45
N PRO A 510 -12.88 -40.56 -6.36
CA PRO A 510 -14.01 -39.64 -6.30
C PRO A 510 -15.34 -40.38 -6.33
N LYS A 511 -16.35 -39.80 -5.69
CA LYS A 511 -17.74 -40.22 -5.82
C LYS A 511 -18.32 -39.58 -7.07
N PHE A 512 -18.58 -40.37 -8.10
CA PHE A 512 -19.29 -39.91 -9.30
C PHE A 512 -20.80 -40.05 -9.18
N ILE A 513 -21.26 -40.87 -8.23
CA ILE A 513 -22.67 -41.02 -7.86
C ILE A 513 -22.79 -40.71 -6.37
N GLU A 514 -23.65 -39.77 -6.03
CA GLU A 514 -24.03 -39.48 -4.64
C GLU A 514 -25.40 -40.08 -4.29
N ALA A 515 -25.75 -40.08 -3.01
CA ALA A 515 -27.10 -40.37 -2.55
C ALA A 515 -27.69 -39.10 -1.93
N THR A 516 -28.93 -38.77 -2.27
CA THR A 516 -29.61 -37.59 -1.72
C THR A 516 -31.09 -37.86 -1.52
N SER A 517 -31.67 -37.28 -0.47
CA SER A 517 -33.12 -37.29 -0.24
C SER A 517 -33.85 -36.19 -1.02
N ASP A 518 -33.11 -35.31 -1.72
CA ASP A 518 -33.69 -34.23 -2.53
C ASP A 518 -33.94 -34.71 -3.96
N LYS A 519 -35.22 -34.81 -4.32
CA LYS A 519 -35.67 -35.23 -5.65
C LYS A 519 -35.21 -34.29 -6.77
N VAL A 520 -35.19 -32.97 -6.54
CA VAL A 520 -34.74 -31.98 -7.52
C VAL A 520 -33.24 -32.14 -7.77
N ARG A 521 -32.48 -32.43 -6.72
CA ARG A 521 -31.04 -32.70 -6.84
C ARG A 521 -30.76 -33.97 -7.65
N THR A 522 -31.58 -35.02 -7.51
CA THR A 522 -31.45 -36.23 -8.35
C THR A 522 -31.79 -36.03 -9.82
N GLU A 523 -32.68 -35.09 -10.12
CA GLU A 523 -33.05 -34.78 -11.51
C GLU A 523 -31.96 -33.97 -12.24
N LYS A 524 -31.11 -33.26 -11.48
CA LYS A 524 -30.10 -32.34 -12.02
C LYS A 524 -28.66 -32.80 -11.86
N ARG A 525 -28.40 -33.88 -11.10
CA ARG A 525 -27.04 -34.37 -10.80
C ARG A 525 -26.95 -35.89 -10.93
N ASN A 526 -25.73 -36.40 -11.00
CA ASN A 526 -25.44 -37.83 -10.95
C ASN A 526 -25.69 -38.39 -9.54
N ALA A 527 -26.95 -38.66 -9.19
CA ALA A 527 -27.32 -39.09 -7.84
C ALA A 527 -28.41 -40.17 -7.84
N PHE A 528 -28.36 -41.05 -6.83
CA PHE A 528 -29.46 -41.92 -6.47
C PHE A 528 -30.35 -41.24 -5.42
N HIS A 529 -31.66 -41.36 -5.58
CA HIS A 529 -32.61 -40.77 -4.65
C HIS A 529 -32.80 -41.71 -3.47
N LEU A 530 -32.53 -41.25 -2.26
CA LEU A 530 -32.66 -42.01 -1.03
C LEU A 530 -34.05 -41.76 -0.42
N LYS A 531 -34.91 -42.78 -0.46
CA LYS A 531 -36.25 -42.75 0.14
C LYS A 531 -36.50 -44.05 0.88
N ASN A 532 -36.95 -43.97 2.14
CA ASN A 532 -37.29 -45.13 2.98
C ASN A 532 -36.19 -46.20 3.04
N LYS A 533 -34.92 -45.77 3.23
CA LYS A 533 -33.72 -46.64 3.24
C LYS A 533 -33.47 -47.45 1.94
N LYS A 534 -34.15 -47.10 0.85
CA LYS A 534 -33.93 -47.62 -0.50
C LYS A 534 -33.37 -46.53 -1.41
N TYR A 535 -32.62 -46.94 -2.42
CA TYR A 535 -31.99 -46.03 -3.38
C TYR A 535 -32.63 -46.19 -4.75
N TYR A 536 -33.10 -45.10 -5.32
CA TYR A 536 -33.83 -45.08 -6.57
C TYR A 536 -32.95 -44.48 -7.67
N PHE A 537 -32.84 -45.21 -8.76
CA PHE A 537 -32.16 -44.80 -9.98
C PHE A 537 -33.20 -44.64 -11.09
N TYR A 538 -33.29 -43.43 -11.66
CA TYR A 538 -34.31 -43.08 -12.62
C TYR A 538 -33.79 -43.01 -14.05
N GLU A 539 -34.71 -43.19 -15.00
CA GLU A 539 -34.42 -43.06 -16.43
C GLU A 539 -33.81 -41.69 -16.80
N HIS A 540 -34.35 -40.60 -16.26
CA HIS A 540 -33.84 -39.26 -16.55
C HIS A 540 -32.40 -39.07 -16.05
N THR A 541 -32.01 -39.71 -14.95
CA THR A 541 -30.63 -39.65 -14.43
C THR A 541 -29.67 -40.34 -15.40
N LEU A 542 -30.07 -41.47 -16.00
CA LEU A 542 -29.29 -42.11 -17.06
C LEU A 542 -29.12 -41.18 -18.25
N LYS A 543 -30.12 -40.38 -18.62
CA LYS A 543 -30.07 -39.47 -19.78
C LYS A 543 -29.06 -38.32 -19.64
N LEU A 544 -28.61 -37.98 -18.44
CA LEU A 544 -27.59 -36.93 -18.22
C LEU A 544 -26.29 -37.24 -18.99
N ASN A 545 -25.70 -36.20 -19.61
CA ASN A 545 -24.50 -36.32 -20.45
C ASN A 545 -23.27 -36.83 -19.69
N ASP A 546 -23.18 -36.50 -18.40
CA ASP A 546 -22.05 -36.85 -17.52
C ASP A 546 -22.32 -38.07 -16.62
N PHE A 547 -23.44 -38.78 -16.80
CA PHE A 547 -23.80 -39.90 -15.93
C PHE A 547 -22.82 -41.08 -16.09
N PRO A 548 -22.24 -41.62 -15.00
CA PRO A 548 -21.18 -42.62 -15.04
C PRO A 548 -21.71 -44.06 -15.22
N TYR A 549 -22.49 -44.31 -16.29
CA TYR A 549 -23.07 -45.64 -16.55
C TYR A 549 -22.01 -46.74 -16.64
N TRP A 550 -20.82 -46.44 -17.15
CA TRP A 550 -19.71 -47.39 -17.27
C TRP A 550 -19.25 -47.93 -15.91
N ASP A 551 -19.41 -47.17 -14.82
CA ASP A 551 -19.05 -47.63 -13.47
C ASP A 551 -20.11 -48.60 -12.94
N ILE A 552 -21.39 -48.36 -13.24
CA ILE A 552 -22.49 -49.31 -12.95
C ILE A 552 -22.23 -50.62 -13.68
N LEU A 553 -22.00 -50.55 -14.99
CA LEU A 553 -21.68 -51.71 -15.82
C LEU A 553 -20.47 -52.44 -15.23
N LYS A 554 -19.37 -51.74 -14.94
CA LYS A 554 -18.19 -52.41 -14.38
C LYS A 554 -18.47 -53.07 -13.02
N VAL A 555 -19.19 -52.42 -12.09
CA VAL A 555 -19.55 -53.04 -10.80
C VAL A 555 -20.42 -54.28 -11.00
N CYS A 556 -21.37 -54.26 -11.93
CA CYS A 556 -22.15 -55.44 -12.28
C CYS A 556 -21.27 -56.58 -12.80
N LYS A 557 -20.35 -56.29 -13.73
CA LYS A 557 -19.43 -57.28 -14.30
C LYS A 557 -18.49 -57.85 -13.25
N ASP A 558 -17.84 -56.99 -12.47
CA ASP A 558 -16.90 -57.36 -11.41
C ASP A 558 -17.61 -58.26 -10.38
N TYR A 559 -18.83 -57.90 -9.94
CA TYR A 559 -19.61 -58.71 -9.02
C TYR A 559 -19.82 -60.14 -9.52
N TRP A 560 -20.28 -60.34 -10.74
CA TRP A 560 -20.55 -61.68 -11.27
C TRP A 560 -19.28 -62.47 -11.60
N ASN A 561 -18.19 -61.79 -11.98
CA ASN A 561 -16.89 -62.44 -12.15
C ASN A 561 -16.40 -63.05 -10.82
N ASP A 562 -16.62 -62.34 -9.72
CA ASP A 562 -16.25 -62.77 -8.37
C ASP A 562 -17.24 -63.81 -7.82
N ASN A 563 -18.50 -63.76 -8.25
CA ASN A 563 -19.60 -64.63 -7.79
C ASN A 563 -20.05 -65.62 -8.87
N TRP A 564 -19.10 -66.26 -9.57
CA TRP A 564 -19.38 -67.19 -10.68
C TRP A 564 -20.37 -68.31 -10.35
N ASP A 565 -20.24 -68.91 -9.15
CA ASP A 565 -21.12 -69.99 -8.71
C ASP A 565 -22.58 -69.50 -8.61
N SER A 566 -22.79 -68.37 -7.94
CA SER A 566 -24.11 -67.73 -7.84
C SER A 566 -24.63 -67.27 -9.20
N PHE A 567 -23.76 -66.78 -10.07
CA PHE A 567 -24.09 -66.40 -11.43
C PHE A 567 -24.65 -67.58 -12.22
N GLY A 568 -23.90 -68.69 -12.26
CA GLY A 568 -24.27 -69.88 -13.01
C GLY A 568 -25.53 -70.54 -12.49
N LYS A 569 -25.73 -70.63 -11.17
CA LYS A 569 -26.98 -71.10 -10.56
C LYS A 569 -28.18 -70.23 -10.93
N THR A 570 -28.01 -68.91 -10.84
CA THR A 570 -29.06 -67.95 -11.22
C THR A 570 -29.43 -68.11 -12.70
N LEU A 571 -28.43 -68.35 -13.55
CA LEU A 571 -28.61 -68.53 -14.97
C LEU A 571 -29.39 -69.81 -15.31
N ALA A 572 -28.94 -70.94 -14.76
CA ALA A 572 -29.58 -72.24 -14.98
C ALA A 572 -31.01 -72.26 -14.44
N TYR A 573 -31.28 -71.59 -13.32
CA TYR A 573 -32.63 -71.47 -12.78
C TYR A 573 -33.58 -70.65 -13.66
N LYS A 574 -33.08 -69.58 -14.30
CA LYS A 574 -33.92 -68.61 -15.03
C LYS A 574 -34.07 -68.89 -16.52
N THR A 575 -33.24 -69.76 -17.08
CA THR A 575 -33.12 -69.91 -18.52
C THR A 575 -33.24 -71.38 -18.91
N PRO A 576 -34.28 -71.77 -19.67
CA PRO A 576 -34.36 -73.11 -20.21
C PRO A 576 -33.13 -73.39 -21.08
N PHE A 577 -32.76 -74.67 -21.18
CA PHE A 577 -31.63 -75.13 -22.00
C PHE A 577 -30.25 -74.66 -21.51
N VAL A 578 -30.18 -74.19 -20.26
CA VAL A 578 -28.93 -73.89 -19.57
C VAL A 578 -28.79 -74.79 -18.36
N ASP A 579 -27.68 -75.51 -18.26
CA ASP A 579 -27.30 -76.27 -17.07
C ASP A 579 -25.96 -75.77 -16.53
N TRP A 580 -25.81 -75.80 -15.20
CA TRP A 580 -24.69 -75.20 -14.51
C TRP A 580 -23.81 -76.26 -13.84
N LYS A 581 -22.49 -76.10 -14.02
CA LYS A 581 -21.45 -76.83 -13.30
C LYS A 581 -20.46 -75.85 -12.70
N THR A 582 -19.75 -76.28 -11.66
CA THR A 582 -18.84 -75.44 -10.87
C THR A 582 -17.81 -74.70 -11.74
N ASP A 583 -17.30 -75.34 -12.80
CA ASP A 583 -16.26 -74.81 -13.69
C ASP A 583 -16.79 -74.25 -15.03
N HIS A 584 -18.01 -74.60 -15.43
CA HIS A 584 -18.60 -74.16 -16.70
C HIS A 584 -20.14 -74.19 -16.71
N ILE A 585 -20.70 -73.38 -17.59
CA ILE A 585 -22.12 -73.38 -17.94
C ILE A 585 -22.27 -74.15 -19.25
N THR A 586 -23.26 -75.02 -19.33
CA THR A 586 -23.63 -75.73 -20.56
C THR A 586 -24.88 -75.11 -21.15
N VAL A 587 -24.92 -74.96 -22.47
CA VAL A 587 -26.07 -74.43 -23.18
C VAL A 587 -26.41 -75.33 -24.36
N THR A 588 -27.67 -75.71 -24.51
CA THR A 588 -28.11 -76.58 -25.61
C THR A 588 -27.91 -75.91 -26.98
N LYS A 589 -27.49 -76.72 -27.94
CA LYS A 589 -27.32 -76.34 -29.34
C LYS A 589 -28.64 -75.84 -29.93
N GLY A 590 -28.58 -74.73 -30.66
CA GLY A 590 -29.76 -74.05 -31.21
C GLY A 590 -30.34 -72.96 -30.31
N SER A 591 -29.91 -72.86 -29.04
CA SER A 591 -30.27 -71.72 -28.18
C SER A 591 -29.74 -70.40 -28.74
N GLY A 592 -30.41 -69.30 -28.44
CA GLY A 592 -29.98 -67.95 -28.84
C GLY A 592 -28.55 -67.59 -28.38
N PHE A 593 -28.03 -68.23 -27.33
CA PHE A 593 -26.67 -67.98 -26.82
C PHE A 593 -25.59 -68.33 -27.83
N THR A 594 -25.82 -69.38 -28.63
CA THR A 594 -24.87 -69.85 -29.64
C THR A 594 -24.73 -68.89 -30.82
N LYS A 595 -25.69 -67.96 -31.00
CA LYS A 595 -25.63 -66.88 -32.00
C LYS A 595 -24.90 -65.64 -31.46
N LEU A 596 -24.91 -65.44 -30.14
CA LEU A 596 -24.32 -64.28 -29.48
C LEU A 596 -22.79 -64.37 -29.40
N LEU A 597 -22.28 -65.59 -29.29
CA LEU A 597 -20.89 -65.92 -29.06
C LEU A 597 -20.46 -66.99 -30.04
N GLY A 598 -19.31 -66.79 -30.68
CA GLY A 598 -18.66 -67.85 -31.43
C GLY A 598 -18.28 -69.03 -30.53
N TYR A 599 -17.93 -70.15 -31.18
CA TYR A 599 -17.40 -71.33 -30.50
C TYR A 599 -16.06 -71.75 -31.08
N SER A 600 -15.30 -72.53 -30.31
CA SER A 600 -14.08 -73.18 -30.75
C SER A 600 -14.14 -74.66 -30.40
N LYS A 601 -13.65 -75.51 -31.32
CA LYS A 601 -13.41 -76.94 -31.07
C LYS A 601 -12.15 -77.18 -30.22
N ASN A 602 -11.27 -76.18 -30.11
CA ASN A 602 -10.12 -76.21 -29.23
C ASN A 602 -10.48 -75.50 -27.90
N LYS A 603 -10.38 -76.24 -26.78
CA LYS A 603 -10.68 -75.73 -25.44
C LYS A 603 -9.80 -74.54 -25.06
N ASN A 604 -8.49 -74.60 -25.32
CA ASN A 604 -7.58 -73.52 -24.97
C ASN A 604 -7.92 -72.23 -25.74
N THR A 605 -8.18 -72.33 -27.04
CA THR A 605 -8.64 -71.19 -27.84
C THR A 605 -9.97 -70.62 -27.33
N ALA A 606 -10.91 -71.48 -26.92
CA ALA A 606 -12.16 -71.03 -26.32
C ALA A 606 -11.94 -70.23 -25.03
N LEU A 607 -11.00 -70.67 -24.19
CA LEU A 607 -10.63 -70.01 -22.94
C LEU A 607 -9.89 -68.69 -23.17
N THR A 608 -8.97 -68.63 -24.13
CA THR A 608 -8.16 -67.43 -24.40
C THR A 608 -8.93 -66.34 -25.13
N ASN A 609 -9.93 -66.71 -25.93
CA ASN A 609 -10.65 -65.76 -26.78
C ASN A 609 -12.05 -65.42 -26.23
N GLY A 610 -12.45 -66.00 -25.09
CA GLY A 610 -13.77 -65.78 -24.51
C GLY A 610 -14.92 -66.39 -25.29
N LEU A 611 -14.69 -67.54 -25.92
CA LEU A 611 -15.68 -68.25 -26.75
C LEU A 611 -16.28 -69.45 -26.02
N PHE A 612 -17.37 -69.98 -26.57
CA PHE A 612 -17.88 -71.30 -26.16
C PHE A 612 -16.93 -72.41 -26.62
N TYR A 613 -16.79 -73.47 -25.82
CA TYR A 613 -16.15 -74.72 -26.21
C TYR A 613 -17.20 -75.71 -26.75
N TYR A 614 -16.91 -76.32 -27.89
CA TYR A 614 -17.74 -77.37 -28.50
C TYR A 614 -16.89 -78.58 -28.87
N ASP A 615 -17.17 -79.74 -28.29
CA ASP A 615 -16.38 -80.96 -28.55
C ASP A 615 -16.69 -81.63 -29.91
N GLY A 616 -17.62 -81.08 -30.68
CA GLY A 616 -17.99 -81.62 -32.00
C GLY A 616 -18.97 -82.80 -31.98
N LYS A 617 -19.24 -83.38 -30.80
CA LYS A 617 -20.07 -84.59 -30.66
C LYS A 617 -21.30 -84.36 -29.79
N SER A 618 -21.21 -83.49 -28.80
CA SER A 618 -22.30 -83.19 -27.86
C SER A 618 -23.39 -82.33 -28.48
N SER A 619 -24.56 -82.31 -27.84
CA SER A 619 -25.67 -81.40 -28.14
C SER A 619 -25.57 -80.08 -27.36
N VAL A 620 -24.44 -79.80 -26.72
CA VAL A 620 -24.26 -78.64 -25.81
C VAL A 620 -22.96 -77.88 -26.07
N TYR A 621 -22.98 -76.58 -25.79
CA TYR A 621 -21.81 -75.69 -25.78
C TYR A 621 -21.41 -75.41 -24.33
N LYS A 622 -20.11 -75.33 -24.04
CA LYS A 622 -19.58 -75.09 -22.69
C LYS A 622 -18.94 -73.71 -22.57
N LEU A 623 -19.48 -72.84 -21.72
CA LEU A 623 -18.87 -71.57 -21.34
C LEU A 623 -18.13 -71.73 -20.02
N TYR A 624 -16.81 -71.79 -20.08
CA TYR A 624 -15.97 -71.87 -18.89
C TYR A 624 -15.84 -70.51 -18.20
N LYS A 625 -15.64 -70.52 -16.87
CA LYS A 625 -15.42 -69.30 -16.06
C LYS A 625 -14.35 -68.38 -16.67
N LYS A 626 -13.22 -68.95 -17.10
CA LYS A 626 -12.11 -68.18 -17.70
C LYS A 626 -12.51 -67.52 -19.02
N SER A 627 -13.33 -68.18 -19.85
CA SER A 627 -13.89 -67.58 -21.08
C SER A 627 -14.81 -66.41 -20.76
N PHE A 628 -15.69 -66.55 -19.77
CA PHE A 628 -16.58 -65.48 -19.31
C PHE A 628 -15.83 -64.26 -18.76
N GLN A 629 -14.73 -64.50 -18.04
CA GLN A 629 -13.87 -63.46 -17.49
C GLN A 629 -12.96 -62.79 -18.54
N HIS A 630 -12.99 -63.24 -19.80
CA HIS A 630 -12.20 -62.64 -20.86
C HIS A 630 -12.58 -61.16 -21.07
N LYS A 631 -11.58 -60.33 -21.41
CA LYS A 631 -11.78 -58.87 -21.56
C LYS A 631 -12.80 -58.52 -22.66
N ASP A 632 -12.81 -59.32 -23.74
CA ASP A 632 -13.65 -59.10 -24.93
C ASP A 632 -14.94 -59.94 -24.90
N PHE A 633 -15.25 -60.62 -23.78
CA PHE A 633 -16.52 -61.33 -23.65
C PHE A 633 -17.69 -60.32 -23.74
N PRO A 634 -18.70 -60.54 -24.62
CA PRO A 634 -19.88 -59.68 -24.82
C PRO A 634 -20.85 -59.79 -23.64
N TYR A 635 -20.36 -59.34 -22.50
CA TYR A 635 -20.96 -59.55 -21.19
C TYR A 635 -22.39 -59.02 -21.11
N TRP A 636 -22.63 -57.83 -21.68
CA TRP A 636 -23.93 -57.17 -21.60
C TRP A 636 -24.95 -57.82 -22.51
N ASP A 637 -24.56 -58.15 -23.75
CA ASP A 637 -25.45 -58.84 -24.68
C ASP A 637 -25.81 -60.22 -24.13
N PHE A 638 -24.87 -60.89 -23.46
CA PHE A 638 -25.11 -62.14 -22.75
C PHE A 638 -26.17 -61.98 -21.67
N LEU A 639 -26.04 -61.01 -20.76
CA LEU A 639 -27.05 -60.74 -19.71
C LEU A 639 -28.42 -60.31 -20.26
N ILE A 640 -28.44 -59.49 -21.32
CA ILE A 640 -29.68 -59.05 -21.96
C ILE A 640 -30.41 -60.24 -22.57
N LEU A 641 -29.69 -61.14 -23.22
CA LEU A 641 -30.25 -62.34 -23.81
C LEU A 641 -30.85 -63.26 -22.74
N ILE A 642 -30.17 -63.43 -21.60
CA ILE A 642 -30.67 -64.20 -20.45
C ILE A 642 -32.03 -63.69 -19.99
N LYS A 643 -32.11 -62.37 -19.77
CA LYS A 643 -33.36 -61.75 -19.31
C LYS A 643 -34.46 -61.90 -20.35
N THR A 644 -34.13 -61.71 -21.62
CA THR A 644 -35.09 -61.86 -22.73
C THR A 644 -35.67 -63.28 -22.79
N MET A 645 -34.82 -64.31 -22.64
CA MET A 645 -35.29 -65.70 -22.60
C MET A 645 -36.14 -66.00 -21.36
N SER A 646 -35.75 -65.47 -20.20
CA SER A 646 -36.46 -65.65 -18.93
C SER A 646 -37.84 -64.96 -18.90
N ASP A 647 -37.97 -63.80 -19.55
CA ASP A 647 -39.25 -63.08 -19.63
C ASP A 647 -40.23 -63.76 -20.60
N ASN A 648 -39.73 -64.40 -21.66
CA ASN A 648 -40.55 -65.12 -22.64
C ASN A 648 -40.96 -66.53 -22.17
N THR A 649 -40.44 -67.03 -21.05
CA THR A 649 -40.76 -68.38 -20.53
C THR A 649 -42.02 -68.46 -19.68
N LEU A 650 -42.79 -67.38 -19.57
CA LEU A 650 -44.07 -67.35 -18.86
C LEU A 650 -45.27 -67.95 -19.64
N GLU A 651 -45.07 -68.48 -20.86
CA GLU A 651 -46.15 -69.08 -21.67
C GLU A 651 -46.10 -70.60 -21.86
N TYR A 652 -45.11 -71.31 -21.31
CA TYR A 652 -45.14 -72.78 -21.28
C TYR A 652 -45.73 -73.28 -19.95
N LYS A 653 -47.06 -73.16 -19.80
CA LYS A 653 -47.80 -74.08 -18.93
C LYS A 653 -47.68 -75.48 -19.54
N VAL A 654 -47.00 -76.35 -18.82
CA VAL A 654 -47.04 -77.80 -19.05
C VAL A 654 -48.50 -78.24 -18.98
N ILE A 655 -49.02 -78.83 -20.07
CA ILE A 655 -50.16 -79.75 -20.04
C ILE A 655 -49.60 -81.12 -19.65
#